data_AF-A0A962D2D2-F1
#
_entry.id   AF-A0A962D2D2-F1
#
_cell.length_a   1.000
_cell.length_b   1.000
_cell.length_c   1.000
_cell.angle_alpha   90.00
_cell.angle_beta   90.00
_cell.angle_gamma   90.00
#
_symmetry.space_group_name_H-M   'P 1'
#
loop_
_entity.id
_entity.type
_entity.pdbx_description
1 polymer ?
#
loop_
_entity_poly.entity_id
_entity_poly.type
_entity_poly.pdbx_seq_one_letter_code
_entity_poly.pdbx_strand_id
1 'polypeptide(L)'
;MSSDGTGQVLIFPYYTVNNNYNTLITIINTTENSKALRVRFREAANGREVYAYNLYLGPFDVWVGGLYKSGEEDGYVTKMINADDSCTVPQLAGDNLHFYDDNFDEDYGDDLFRMYEGFMEVIEMGELTGDSALATVFNDEQPQGNCNLLQQAWEPGGYWDNDSQTDLLPPSGGITGSIELINVLNGVAISEPVTALKDFSDVILHFPAENNSPALSDSKLSSTITAEQGNSLELHWETGYESVSSVLMKSEIMTEFVLTDSINAETEWMVSFPTRQYFVDELYIGQSPFPIPPFAGTGDYVYTYEQNNNTIFPDCEVITTALFDREEQVPDPQLITRPPRPRRAEYLLCFSVNSIPLIDNESYYSGFFGSQYPVLESWTFNTDYRPATDILVSIPAYPATPQTPATQAQYFDTGWLALSMAQAMFNTQQDIVIGGLPLIGFSVQQYTNGNLGDGVLANYAGSFENKYNREITHFNSNFETDNEVMSLSQDGIGQVLIYPYYTVRNNLNTLISVVNTTDSTKAIKVRFYEGKNSRTCLDFNVYLSPYDVWTSGLVLVSATALYSPGFEGHETAKIVTNDNSCTDPAIISGYEFLPWSFSGDNLDPLGDDLSRCTEGHFEIIEMGVIGDATIGISTTQYGILHDNGRPNDCGVLIDNWSGLGTLDWSNNANDGFEPPTGGLYGSASLIDVDSGTDAGYDAIAINGYSNQPQHTNPGSLLPDLSTGNVTKTSIETDNGVLKTNWQTSVDAVSALFMSSQKLNDFVISDNIGAETEWITTFPTKRFYVDPNFSGSALPIPPFKIGLSEFGSCENHRFKAFGREQQLGMQMGPVAIFDPPPPNYNIFPEYCWSVNVSDVNQGDNENSILDSQLWLNDWQSDPDYASVSDLSFDTGWMQTDYVDEITNPSKLTGTGDNGEIHEFFGKPVVGFNIQKYVNGALGDENTSILANYAVIKRDKYKRKIVITE
;
A
#
# COMPACT_ATOMS: atom_id res chain seq x y z
N MET A 1 2.96 6.27 13.22
CA MET A 1 2.07 6.46 12.05
C MET A 1 0.97 5.43 12.18
N SER A 2 -0.24 5.64 11.67
CA SER A 2 -1.27 4.61 11.82
C SER A 2 -0.89 3.32 11.10
N SER A 3 -0.88 2.20 11.83
CA SER A 3 -0.70 0.85 11.27
C SER A 3 -2.01 0.20 10.85
N ASP A 4 -3.15 0.82 11.19
CA ASP A 4 -4.49 0.26 10.99
C ASP A 4 -5.30 1.01 9.91
N GLY A 5 -4.71 2.08 9.38
CA GLY A 5 -5.25 2.91 8.31
C GLY A 5 -6.36 3.86 8.74
N THR A 6 -6.57 4.06 10.05
CA THR A 6 -7.43 5.10 10.61
C THR A 6 -6.62 6.05 11.50
N GLY A 7 -7.03 7.30 11.63
CA GLY A 7 -6.29 8.30 12.41
C GLY A 7 -7.13 9.49 12.83
N GLN A 8 -6.47 10.51 13.39
CA GLN A 8 -6.99 11.87 13.60
C GLN A 8 -6.65 12.79 12.42
N VAL A 9 -5.61 12.46 11.65
CA VAL A 9 -5.19 13.21 10.45
C VAL A 9 -5.02 12.25 9.27
N LEU A 10 -5.47 12.67 8.09
CA LEU A 10 -5.21 12.03 6.81
C LEU A 10 -4.44 13.03 5.93
N ILE A 11 -3.36 12.56 5.29
CA ILE A 11 -2.62 13.31 4.30
C ILE A 11 -2.62 12.50 3.00
N PHE A 12 -3.24 13.05 1.97
CA PHE A 12 -3.28 12.47 0.64
C PHE A 12 -2.18 13.10 -0.21
N PRO A 13 -1.31 12.28 -0.84
CA PRO A 13 -0.11 12.78 -1.48
C PRO A 13 -0.40 13.62 -2.71
N TYR A 14 -1.45 13.34 -3.47
CA TYR A 14 -1.70 14.03 -4.72
C TYR A 14 -3.19 14.32 -4.96
N TYR A 15 -3.46 15.44 -5.61
CA TYR A 15 -4.69 15.66 -6.37
C TYR A 15 -4.27 16.26 -7.70
N THR A 16 -5.05 16.02 -8.74
CA THR A 16 -4.80 16.64 -10.04
C THR A 16 -6.05 16.76 -10.88
N VAL A 17 -6.13 17.87 -11.62
CA VAL A 17 -7.09 18.08 -12.71
C VAL A 17 -6.37 18.28 -14.05
N ASN A 18 -5.08 17.93 -14.11
CA ASN A 18 -4.29 17.94 -15.33
C ASN A 18 -4.60 16.72 -16.21
N ASN A 19 -4.27 16.83 -17.50
CA ASN A 19 -4.42 15.77 -18.52
C ASN A 19 -5.76 14.98 -18.51
N ASN A 20 -6.87 15.67 -18.24
CA ASN A 20 -8.22 15.10 -18.13
C ASN A 20 -8.44 14.13 -16.96
N TYR A 21 -7.54 14.09 -15.98
CA TYR A 21 -7.81 13.47 -14.71
C TYR A 21 -8.85 14.29 -13.94
N ASN A 22 -9.73 13.58 -13.24
CA ASN A 22 -10.53 14.11 -12.16
C ASN A 22 -10.07 13.44 -10.86
N THR A 23 -10.15 14.16 -9.74
CA THR A 23 -9.87 13.60 -8.41
C THR A 23 -11.19 13.30 -7.71
N LEU A 24 -11.48 12.05 -7.40
CA LEU A 24 -12.57 11.63 -6.53
C LEU A 24 -12.05 11.46 -5.10
N ILE A 25 -12.74 12.04 -4.13
CA ILE A 25 -12.32 12.08 -2.73
C ILE A 25 -13.40 11.43 -1.88
N THR A 26 -13.00 10.51 -1.01
CA THR A 26 -13.88 9.87 -0.03
C THR A 26 -13.30 10.02 1.37
N ILE A 27 -14.10 10.50 2.33
CA ILE A 27 -13.74 10.59 3.76
C ILE A 27 -14.81 9.86 4.56
N ILE A 28 -14.38 8.95 5.43
CA ILE A 28 -15.26 8.06 6.20
C ILE A 28 -15.02 8.27 7.69
N ASN A 29 -16.09 8.51 8.44
CA ASN A 29 -16.07 8.36 9.90
C ASN A 29 -16.40 6.91 10.25
N THR A 30 -15.44 6.15 10.79
CA THR A 30 -15.67 4.72 11.13
C THR A 30 -16.17 4.51 12.56
N THR A 31 -16.60 5.57 13.24
CA THR A 31 -16.94 5.55 14.68
C THR A 31 -18.41 5.88 14.93
N GLU A 32 -18.89 5.54 16.12
CA GLU A 32 -20.25 5.85 16.56
C GLU A 32 -20.44 7.32 17.00
N ASN A 33 -19.37 8.13 16.95
CA ASN A 33 -19.40 9.51 17.39
C ASN A 33 -19.26 10.46 16.20
N SER A 34 -20.03 11.53 16.18
CA SER A 34 -19.95 12.59 15.17
C SER A 34 -18.59 13.32 15.22
N LYS A 35 -18.05 13.70 14.07
CA LYS A 35 -16.71 14.28 13.93
C LYS A 35 -16.75 15.65 13.25
N ALA A 36 -16.01 16.61 13.80
CA ALA A 36 -15.70 17.87 13.15
C ALA A 36 -14.31 17.79 12.51
N LEU A 37 -14.21 18.03 11.21
CA LEU A 37 -13.01 17.88 10.41
C LEU A 37 -12.69 19.20 9.68
N ARG A 38 -11.40 19.51 9.53
CA ARG A 38 -10.91 20.53 8.61
C ARG A 38 -10.36 19.83 7.36
N VAL A 39 -10.91 20.16 6.19
CA VAL A 39 -10.40 19.71 4.89
C VAL A 39 -9.64 20.85 4.23
N ARG A 40 -8.42 20.60 3.74
CA ARG A 40 -7.55 21.60 3.10
C ARG A 40 -6.92 21.06 1.82
N PHE A 41 -6.86 21.91 0.81
CA PHE A 41 -6.12 21.69 -0.43
C PHE A 41 -4.92 22.62 -0.46
N ARG A 42 -3.76 22.03 -0.75
CA ARG A 42 -2.46 22.69 -0.77
C ARG A 42 -1.92 22.63 -2.19
N GLU A 43 -1.52 23.76 -2.76
CA GLU A 43 -0.95 23.78 -4.13
C GLU A 43 0.46 23.18 -4.19
N ALA A 44 0.84 22.71 -5.37
CA ALA A 44 2.07 21.95 -5.55
C ALA A 44 3.35 22.74 -5.33
N ALA A 45 3.40 24.05 -5.60
CA ALA A 45 4.67 24.76 -5.63
C ALA A 45 5.26 24.97 -4.24
N ASN A 46 4.53 25.62 -3.34
CA ASN A 46 4.99 25.94 -1.98
C ASN A 46 4.11 25.33 -0.89
N GLY A 47 3.02 24.63 -1.24
CA GLY A 47 2.10 24.06 -0.26
C GLY A 47 1.16 25.08 0.35
N ARG A 48 0.89 26.19 -0.35
CA ARG A 48 -0.08 27.19 0.15
C ARG A 48 -1.49 26.67 0.09
N GLU A 49 -2.30 27.07 1.05
CA GLU A 49 -3.73 26.74 1.06
C GLU A 49 -4.44 27.48 -0.09
N VAL A 50 -5.15 26.72 -0.91
CA VAL A 50 -5.93 27.21 -2.05
C VAL A 50 -7.43 26.99 -1.88
N TYR A 51 -7.80 26.09 -0.98
CA TYR A 51 -9.19 25.86 -0.60
C TYR A 51 -9.27 25.14 0.74
N ALA A 52 -10.20 25.54 1.60
CA ALA A 52 -10.46 24.87 2.86
C ALA A 52 -11.91 25.04 3.32
N TYR A 53 -12.42 24.07 4.05
CA TYR A 53 -13.73 24.13 4.70
C TYR A 53 -13.77 23.21 5.93
N ASN A 54 -14.71 23.48 6.83
CA ASN A 54 -15.05 22.56 7.91
C ASN A 54 -16.09 21.56 7.40
N LEU A 55 -15.87 20.29 7.66
CA LEU A 55 -16.75 19.16 7.35
C LEU A 55 -17.21 18.53 8.66
N TYR A 56 -18.51 18.27 8.80
CA TYR A 56 -19.10 17.68 9.98
C TYR A 56 -19.79 16.38 9.60
N LEU A 57 -19.21 15.27 10.03
CA LEU A 57 -19.68 13.91 9.75
C LEU A 57 -20.45 13.38 10.94
N GLY A 58 -21.61 12.77 10.71
CA GLY A 58 -22.28 12.02 11.77
C GLY A 58 -21.65 10.64 12.00
N PRO A 59 -22.24 9.82 12.87
CA PRO A 59 -21.74 8.47 13.15
C PRO A 59 -21.76 7.61 11.89
N PHE A 60 -20.65 6.92 11.58
CA PHE A 60 -20.56 5.99 10.44
C PHE A 60 -20.76 6.59 9.03
N ASP A 61 -20.69 7.91 8.95
CA ASP A 61 -20.98 8.72 7.77
C ASP A 61 -19.85 8.70 6.72
N VAL A 62 -20.21 8.93 5.46
CA VAL A 62 -19.28 9.02 4.34
C VAL A 62 -19.52 10.31 3.57
N TRP A 63 -18.49 11.15 3.48
CA TRP A 63 -18.51 12.31 2.60
C TRP A 63 -17.73 12.05 1.31
N VAL A 64 -18.33 12.42 0.18
CA VAL A 64 -17.72 12.31 -1.16
C VAL A 64 -17.67 13.66 -1.87
N GLY A 65 -16.52 13.98 -2.46
CA GLY A 65 -16.34 15.18 -3.31
C GLY A 65 -15.52 14.88 -4.56
N GLY A 66 -15.63 15.74 -5.57
CA GLY A 66 -14.86 15.61 -6.81
C GLY A 66 -14.16 16.92 -7.20
N LEU A 67 -12.95 16.83 -7.76
CA LEU A 67 -12.26 17.94 -8.41
C LEU A 67 -12.20 17.71 -9.91
N TYR A 68 -12.46 18.78 -10.67
CA TYR A 68 -12.37 18.76 -12.13
C TYR A 68 -11.90 20.12 -12.68
N LYS A 69 -11.36 20.10 -13.89
CA LYS A 69 -10.93 21.31 -14.60
C LYS A 69 -12.13 21.94 -15.31
N SER A 70 -12.43 23.20 -15.00
CA SER A 70 -13.52 23.97 -15.62
C SER A 70 -12.99 25.13 -16.46
N GLY A 71 -13.60 25.40 -17.61
CA GLY A 71 -13.24 26.54 -18.47
C GLY A 71 -14.10 27.77 -18.18
N GLU A 72 -13.45 28.90 -17.91
CA GLU A 72 -14.05 30.20 -17.60
C GLU A 72 -13.60 31.28 -18.61
N GLU A 73 -14.21 32.48 -18.60
CA GLU A 73 -13.89 33.57 -19.54
C GLU A 73 -12.41 34.02 -19.50
N ASP A 74 -11.72 33.82 -18.37
CA ASP A 74 -10.33 34.24 -18.12
C ASP A 74 -9.30 33.08 -18.09
N GLY A 75 -9.72 31.82 -18.28
CA GLY A 75 -8.81 30.66 -18.21
C GLY A 75 -9.47 29.40 -17.65
N TYR A 76 -8.67 28.39 -17.31
CA TYR A 76 -9.18 27.21 -16.60
C TYR A 76 -8.97 27.35 -15.09
N VAL A 77 -9.91 26.85 -14.30
CA VAL A 77 -9.82 26.79 -12.83
C VAL A 77 -10.13 25.39 -12.32
N THR A 78 -9.53 25.02 -11.20
CA THR A 78 -9.92 23.83 -10.44
C THR A 78 -11.23 24.11 -9.73
N LYS A 79 -12.25 23.31 -10.03
CA LYS A 79 -13.54 23.36 -9.34
C LYS A 79 -13.78 22.11 -8.54
N MET A 80 -14.46 22.29 -7.42
CA MET A 80 -15.01 21.21 -6.62
C MET A 80 -16.48 21.01 -6.97
N ILE A 81 -16.92 19.75 -6.99
CA ILE A 81 -18.32 19.36 -6.95
C ILE A 81 -18.56 18.58 -5.67
N ASN A 82 -19.64 18.93 -4.98
CA ASN A 82 -20.15 18.22 -3.82
C ASN A 82 -21.63 17.93 -4.05
N ALA A 83 -22.02 16.67 -3.93
CA ALA A 83 -23.41 16.23 -3.99
C ALA A 83 -23.78 15.38 -2.77
N ASP A 84 -23.02 15.54 -1.68
CA ASP A 84 -23.18 14.85 -0.41
C ASP A 84 -24.03 15.67 0.57
N ASP A 85 -24.86 14.98 1.36
CA ASP A 85 -25.77 15.63 2.32
C ASP A 85 -25.11 15.93 3.69
N SER A 86 -23.84 15.54 3.88
CA SER A 86 -23.04 15.94 5.04
C SER A 86 -22.84 17.45 5.13
N CYS A 87 -22.79 17.96 6.35
CA CYS A 87 -22.71 19.40 6.56
C CYS A 87 -21.31 19.95 6.38
N THR A 88 -21.23 21.06 5.64
CA THR A 88 -19.99 21.82 5.42
C THR A 88 -20.16 23.28 5.83
N VAL A 89 -19.10 23.89 6.33
CA VAL A 89 -19.04 25.34 6.62
C VAL A 89 -17.80 25.92 5.93
N PRO A 90 -17.97 26.88 4.98
CA PRO A 90 -19.23 27.30 4.38
C PRO A 90 -19.93 26.15 3.63
N GLN A 91 -21.23 26.28 3.34
CA GLN A 91 -21.98 25.21 2.68
C GLN A 91 -21.50 25.12 1.24
N LEU A 92 -21.00 23.95 0.86
CA LEU A 92 -20.60 23.65 -0.51
C LEU A 92 -21.84 23.43 -1.37
N ALA A 93 -22.43 24.51 -1.88
CA ALA A 93 -23.61 24.48 -2.76
C ALA A 93 -23.47 25.47 -3.93
N GLY A 94 -23.87 25.05 -5.13
CA GLY A 94 -23.89 25.86 -6.36
C GLY A 94 -22.64 25.72 -7.23
N ASP A 95 -22.58 26.51 -8.33
CA ASP A 95 -21.62 26.33 -9.43
C ASP A 95 -20.26 27.05 -9.24
N ASN A 96 -20.07 27.75 -8.11
CA ASN A 96 -18.94 28.66 -7.85
C ASN A 96 -17.92 28.13 -6.83
N LEU A 97 -17.82 26.82 -6.62
CA LEU A 97 -16.80 26.20 -5.76
C LEU A 97 -15.48 26.06 -6.53
N HIS A 98 -14.67 27.13 -6.55
CA HIS A 98 -13.37 27.14 -7.21
C HIS A 98 -12.26 27.43 -6.21
N PHE A 99 -11.04 26.98 -6.54
CA PHE A 99 -9.85 27.30 -5.74
C PHE A 99 -9.47 28.77 -5.90
N TYR A 100 -8.90 29.36 -4.86
CA TYR A 100 -8.57 30.78 -4.78
C TYR A 100 -7.05 30.99 -4.74
N ASP A 101 -6.60 32.06 -5.38
CA ASP A 101 -5.19 32.49 -5.49
C ASP A 101 -4.83 33.62 -4.52
N ASP A 102 -5.71 33.97 -3.57
CA ASP A 102 -5.57 35.09 -2.61
C ASP A 102 -4.24 35.07 -1.82
N ASN A 103 -3.57 33.91 -1.76
CA ASN A 103 -2.31 33.68 -1.07
C ASN A 103 -1.08 33.71 -2.00
N PHE A 104 -1.16 34.12 -3.27
CA PHE A 104 -0.04 34.12 -4.22
C PHE A 104 0.56 35.54 -4.41
N ASP A 105 1.43 36.02 -3.51
CA ASP A 105 2.15 37.30 -3.67
C ASP A 105 3.69 37.12 -3.64
N GLU A 106 4.21 36.04 -4.25
CA GLU A 106 5.60 35.57 -4.09
C GLU A 106 6.34 35.15 -5.38
N ASP A 107 7.62 34.80 -5.21
CA ASP A 107 8.64 34.41 -6.22
C ASP A 107 8.22 33.29 -7.21
N TYR A 108 7.20 32.50 -6.89
CA TYR A 108 6.67 31.40 -7.74
C TYR A 108 5.58 31.85 -8.72
N GLY A 109 5.16 33.13 -8.69
CA GLY A 109 4.13 33.70 -9.58
C GLY A 109 2.69 33.48 -9.12
N ASP A 110 1.74 34.18 -9.76
CA ASP A 110 0.28 34.19 -9.47
C ASP A 110 -0.53 33.34 -10.48
N ASP A 111 0.13 32.49 -11.28
CA ASP A 111 -0.55 31.73 -12.31
C ASP A 111 -1.50 30.64 -11.73
N LEU A 112 -2.74 30.61 -12.24
CA LEU A 112 -3.79 29.67 -11.80
C LEU A 112 -3.45 28.18 -11.98
N PHE A 113 -2.47 27.84 -12.83
CA PHE A 113 -2.09 26.44 -13.05
C PHE A 113 -1.44 25.80 -11.81
N ARG A 114 -0.93 26.59 -10.86
CA ARG A 114 -0.41 26.08 -9.58
C ARG A 114 -1.46 25.30 -8.79
N MET A 115 -2.73 25.60 -9.01
CA MET A 115 -3.88 25.00 -8.33
C MET A 115 -4.41 23.75 -9.05
N TYR A 116 -3.86 23.38 -10.20
CA TYR A 116 -4.31 22.19 -10.92
C TYR A 116 -3.81 20.89 -10.27
N GLU A 117 -2.80 20.98 -9.42
CA GLU A 117 -2.25 19.85 -8.70
C GLU A 117 -1.67 20.26 -7.35
N GLY A 118 -1.55 19.30 -6.45
CA GLY A 118 -1.12 19.55 -5.08
C GLY A 118 -1.38 18.37 -4.16
N PHE A 119 -1.49 18.60 -2.85
CA PHE A 119 -1.79 17.57 -1.87
C PHE A 119 -2.96 18.00 -0.97
N MET A 120 -3.57 17.05 -0.26
CA MET A 120 -4.76 17.30 0.57
C MET A 120 -4.54 16.84 2.01
N GLU A 121 -5.04 17.63 2.96
CA GLU A 121 -4.98 17.36 4.40
C GLU A 121 -6.40 17.31 4.98
N VAL A 122 -6.67 16.32 5.83
CA VAL A 122 -7.91 16.23 6.62
C VAL A 122 -7.52 16.09 8.10
N ILE A 123 -7.95 17.02 8.94
CA ILE A 123 -7.59 17.08 10.36
C ILE A 123 -8.86 17.03 11.21
N GLU A 124 -8.98 16.06 12.10
CA GLU A 124 -10.03 16.02 13.12
C GLU A 124 -9.84 17.16 14.11
N MET A 125 -10.82 18.05 14.16
CA MET A 125 -10.86 19.20 15.06
C MET A 125 -11.42 18.84 16.44
N GLY A 126 -12.29 17.83 16.50
CA GLY A 126 -12.88 17.32 17.72
C GLY A 126 -14.05 16.38 17.44
N GLU A 127 -14.48 15.70 18.50
CA GLU A 127 -15.69 14.89 18.50
C GLU A 127 -16.89 15.76 18.91
N LEU A 128 -17.93 15.80 18.07
CA LEU A 128 -19.13 16.59 18.34
C LEU A 128 -19.98 15.92 19.42
N THR A 129 -20.61 16.74 20.26
CA THR A 129 -21.57 16.34 21.28
C THR A 129 -22.81 17.25 21.23
N GLY A 130 -23.81 17.00 22.07
CA GLY A 130 -24.94 17.91 22.23
C GLY A 130 -25.77 18.13 20.96
N ASP A 131 -26.25 19.36 20.77
CA ASP A 131 -27.10 19.73 19.63
C ASP A 131 -26.31 19.73 18.32
N SER A 132 -25.01 20.03 18.39
CA SER A 132 -24.11 20.00 17.22
C SER A 132 -23.93 18.59 16.66
N ALA A 133 -23.80 17.57 17.53
CA ALA A 133 -23.77 16.18 17.08
C ALA A 133 -25.10 15.76 16.43
N LEU A 134 -26.23 16.10 17.05
CA LEU A 134 -27.56 15.77 16.52
C LEU A 134 -27.83 16.42 15.15
N ALA A 135 -27.21 17.56 14.85
CA ALA A 135 -27.32 18.20 13.54
C ALA A 135 -26.66 17.40 12.41
N THR A 136 -25.72 16.48 12.73
CA THR A 136 -25.04 15.64 11.74
C THR A 136 -25.73 14.30 11.48
N VAL A 137 -26.76 13.93 12.26
CA VAL A 137 -27.39 12.61 12.17
C VAL A 137 -28.46 12.57 11.09
N PHE A 138 -28.46 11.52 10.25
CA PHE A 138 -29.55 11.24 9.31
C PHE A 138 -30.57 10.25 9.90
N ASN A 139 -31.85 10.50 9.70
CA ASN A 139 -32.95 9.60 10.06
C ASN A 139 -34.23 9.92 9.29
N ASP A 140 -35.29 9.12 9.46
CA ASP A 140 -36.58 9.32 8.77
C ASP A 140 -37.21 10.71 9.00
N GLU A 141 -36.93 11.35 10.15
CA GLU A 141 -37.42 12.69 10.49
C GLU A 141 -36.47 13.81 10.00
N GLN A 142 -35.20 13.48 9.75
CA GLN A 142 -34.12 14.37 9.30
C GLN A 142 -33.30 13.66 8.20
N PRO A 143 -33.78 13.67 6.94
CA PRO A 143 -33.15 12.90 5.85
C PRO A 143 -31.84 13.52 5.33
N GLN A 144 -31.48 14.71 5.82
CA GLN A 144 -30.24 15.44 5.50
C GLN A 144 -29.74 16.12 6.78
N GLY A 145 -28.46 16.46 6.87
CA GLY A 145 -27.92 17.14 8.04
C GLY A 145 -28.58 18.50 8.26
N ASN A 146 -28.75 18.92 9.51
CA ASN A 146 -29.24 20.25 9.85
C ASN A 146 -28.12 21.29 9.71
N CYS A 147 -27.62 21.47 8.48
CA CYS A 147 -26.45 22.30 8.22
C CYS A 147 -26.71 23.77 8.53
N ASN A 148 -27.97 24.23 8.46
CA ASN A 148 -28.35 25.57 8.90
C ASN A 148 -28.03 25.85 10.37
N LEU A 149 -28.12 24.83 11.25
CA LEU A 149 -27.75 24.98 12.66
C LEU A 149 -26.25 25.20 12.81
N LEU A 150 -25.43 24.41 12.10
CA LEU A 150 -23.98 24.52 12.14
C LEU A 150 -23.47 25.82 11.49
N GLN A 151 -24.11 26.28 10.42
CA GLN A 151 -23.85 27.58 9.82
C GLN A 151 -24.15 28.72 10.81
N GLN A 152 -25.34 28.71 11.41
CA GLN A 152 -25.76 29.73 12.39
C GLN A 152 -24.90 29.74 13.65
N ALA A 153 -24.25 28.62 13.98
CA ALA A 153 -23.32 28.55 15.10
C ALA A 153 -22.07 29.43 14.88
N TRP A 154 -21.62 29.58 13.62
CA TRP A 154 -20.48 30.41 13.23
C TRP A 154 -20.86 31.85 12.86
N GLU A 155 -22.13 32.12 12.54
CA GLU A 155 -22.60 33.50 12.29
C GLU A 155 -22.39 34.41 13.51
N PRO A 156 -22.26 35.75 13.33
CA PRO A 156 -22.05 36.67 14.44
C PRO A 156 -23.09 36.53 15.56
N GLY A 157 -22.62 36.21 16.77
CA GLY A 157 -23.45 35.94 17.95
C GLY A 157 -23.93 34.48 18.09
N GLY A 158 -23.58 33.60 17.16
CA GLY A 158 -23.71 32.14 17.27
C GLY A 158 -22.84 31.57 18.39
N TYR A 159 -23.11 30.33 18.80
CA TYR A 159 -22.40 29.77 19.96
C TYR A 159 -20.92 29.44 19.68
N TRP A 160 -20.55 29.07 18.43
CA TRP A 160 -19.15 28.87 18.04
C TRP A 160 -18.41 30.18 17.74
N ASP A 161 -19.11 31.23 17.32
CA ASP A 161 -18.55 32.59 17.27
C ASP A 161 -18.14 33.09 18.68
N ASN A 162 -18.91 32.72 19.71
CA ASN A 162 -18.59 33.06 21.11
C ASN A 162 -17.54 32.14 21.73
N ASP A 163 -17.68 30.82 21.54
CA ASP A 163 -16.77 29.79 22.03
C ASP A 163 -16.80 28.59 21.08
N SER A 164 -15.76 28.49 20.23
CA SER A 164 -15.64 27.44 19.23
C SER A 164 -15.49 26.04 19.82
N GLN A 165 -15.29 25.88 21.13
CA GLN A 165 -15.20 24.57 21.79
C GLN A 165 -16.54 24.08 22.35
N THR A 166 -17.60 24.90 22.28
CA THR A 166 -18.95 24.49 22.68
C THR A 166 -19.36 23.22 21.92
N ASP A 167 -19.97 22.26 22.61
CA ASP A 167 -20.43 20.99 22.04
C ASP A 167 -19.33 20.09 21.45
N LEU A 168 -18.08 20.19 21.93
CA LEU A 168 -16.97 19.35 21.47
C LEU A 168 -16.23 18.63 22.60
N LEU A 169 -15.71 17.44 22.28
CA LEU A 169 -14.65 16.73 23.00
C LEU A 169 -13.37 16.73 22.15
N PRO A 170 -12.19 16.48 22.74
CA PRO A 170 -10.96 16.33 21.98
C PRO A 170 -11.07 15.26 20.88
N PRO A 171 -10.29 15.38 19.79
CA PRO A 171 -10.24 14.39 18.72
C PRO A 171 -9.98 12.98 19.25
N SER A 172 -10.68 11.98 18.72
CA SER A 172 -10.54 10.58 19.16
C SER A 172 -10.03 9.64 18.06
N GLY A 173 -9.81 10.16 16.86
CA GLY A 173 -9.45 9.40 15.67
C GLY A 173 -10.62 8.64 15.06
N GLY A 174 -10.28 7.68 14.20
CA GLY A 174 -11.24 6.81 13.52
C GLY A 174 -11.73 7.33 12.16
N ILE A 175 -11.09 8.38 11.63
CA ILE A 175 -11.29 8.78 10.24
C ILE A 175 -10.38 7.99 9.30
N THR A 176 -10.89 7.68 8.11
CA THR A 176 -10.15 7.08 6.98
C THR A 176 -10.66 7.69 5.67
N GLY A 177 -10.01 7.38 4.56
CA GLY A 177 -10.43 7.90 3.25
C GLY A 177 -9.58 7.38 2.11
N SER A 178 -9.96 7.77 0.89
CA SER A 178 -9.26 7.45 -0.35
C SER A 178 -9.35 8.61 -1.34
N ILE A 179 -8.34 8.72 -2.20
CA ILE A 179 -8.39 9.51 -3.43
C ILE A 179 -8.26 8.56 -4.61
N GLU A 180 -9.15 8.72 -5.60
CA GLU A 180 -9.05 8.06 -6.90
C GLU A 180 -8.82 9.11 -7.99
N LEU A 181 -7.74 8.95 -8.75
CA LEU A 181 -7.47 9.73 -9.95
C LEU A 181 -8.05 9.01 -11.16
N ILE A 182 -9.06 9.61 -11.78
CA ILE A 182 -9.84 8.96 -12.85
C ILE A 182 -9.65 9.70 -14.16
N ASN A 183 -9.13 9.01 -15.16
CA ASN A 183 -9.09 9.45 -16.55
C ASN A 183 -10.06 8.61 -17.38
N VAL A 184 -11.30 9.08 -17.47
CA VAL A 184 -12.39 8.38 -18.17
C VAL A 184 -12.09 8.19 -19.66
N LEU A 185 -11.41 9.16 -20.30
CA LEU A 185 -11.08 9.09 -21.72
C LEU A 185 -10.07 7.99 -22.03
N ASN A 186 -9.12 7.75 -21.13
CA ASN A 186 -8.11 6.71 -21.26
C ASN A 186 -8.51 5.40 -20.55
N GLY A 187 -9.65 5.35 -19.84
CA GLY A 187 -10.06 4.16 -19.10
C GLY A 187 -9.08 3.76 -18.00
N VAL A 188 -8.55 4.75 -17.27
CA VAL A 188 -7.58 4.53 -16.19
C VAL A 188 -8.14 5.09 -14.89
N ALA A 189 -8.03 4.33 -13.81
CA ALA A 189 -8.26 4.79 -12.45
C ALA A 189 -7.10 4.37 -11.56
N ILE A 190 -6.69 5.25 -10.65
CA ILE A 190 -5.53 5.06 -9.77
C ILE A 190 -5.98 5.37 -8.35
N SER A 191 -5.82 4.42 -7.42
CA SER A 191 -6.13 4.64 -6.00
C SER A 191 -4.86 5.02 -5.24
N GLU A 192 -4.86 6.18 -4.59
CA GLU A 192 -3.67 6.66 -3.88
C GLU A 192 -3.56 6.07 -2.45
N PRO A 193 -2.34 5.82 -1.95
CA PRO A 193 -2.14 5.50 -0.55
C PRO A 193 -2.27 6.75 0.33
N VAL A 194 -3.07 6.64 1.40
CA VAL A 194 -3.28 7.70 2.39
C VAL A 194 -2.34 7.54 3.59
N THR A 195 -1.70 8.63 4.01
CA THR A 195 -0.94 8.66 5.26
C THR A 195 -1.86 9.07 6.41
N ALA A 196 -2.11 8.16 7.36
CA ALA A 196 -2.92 8.43 8.54
C ALA A 196 -2.05 8.63 9.80
N LEU A 197 -2.30 9.67 10.58
CA LEU A 197 -1.61 9.95 11.85
C LEU A 197 -2.57 9.75 13.03
N LYS A 198 -2.08 9.11 14.09
CA LYS A 198 -2.76 8.94 15.39
C LYS A 198 -2.12 9.83 16.44
N ASP A 199 -2.85 10.09 17.53
CA ASP A 199 -2.39 10.89 18.66
C ASP A 199 -1.86 12.30 18.29
N PHE A 200 -2.39 12.86 17.21
CA PHE A 200 -2.06 14.18 16.70
C PHE A 200 -2.41 15.29 17.71
N SER A 201 -3.56 15.20 18.38
CA SER A 201 -4.02 16.15 19.40
C SER A 201 -4.84 15.47 20.51
N ASP A 202 -4.72 15.98 21.73
CA ASP A 202 -5.58 15.69 22.89
C ASP A 202 -6.37 16.92 23.37
N VAL A 203 -6.39 17.98 22.56
CA VAL A 203 -7.17 19.19 22.78
C VAL A 203 -8.07 19.48 21.59
N ILE A 204 -9.15 20.23 21.82
CA ILE A 204 -10.07 20.67 20.77
C ILE A 204 -9.37 21.68 19.86
N LEU A 205 -9.44 21.44 18.55
CA LEU A 205 -8.83 22.23 17.49
C LEU A 205 -9.89 22.84 16.55
N HIS A 206 -11.05 23.22 17.10
CA HIS A 206 -12.17 23.71 16.32
C HIS A 206 -12.06 25.22 16.06
N PHE A 207 -11.89 25.57 14.79
CA PHE A 207 -11.68 26.94 14.31
C PHE A 207 -12.57 27.22 13.08
N PRO A 208 -12.93 28.50 12.81
CA PRO A 208 -13.68 28.86 11.62
C PRO A 208 -12.85 28.59 10.35
N ALA A 209 -13.53 28.35 9.22
CA ALA A 209 -12.90 27.86 7.97
C ALA A 209 -11.80 28.80 7.44
N GLU A 210 -11.93 30.10 7.67
CA GLU A 210 -11.00 31.14 7.25
C GLU A 210 -9.75 31.25 8.15
N ASN A 211 -9.73 30.50 9.27
CA ASN A 211 -8.57 30.45 10.16
C ASN A 211 -7.52 29.49 9.62
N ASN A 212 -6.25 29.92 9.66
CA ASN A 212 -5.12 29.09 9.26
C ASN A 212 -4.92 27.84 10.13
N SER A 213 -5.54 27.75 11.30
CA SER A 213 -5.59 26.54 12.15
C SER A 213 -6.96 25.83 12.04
N PRO A 214 -7.01 24.49 12.23
CA PRO A 214 -5.86 23.64 12.54
C PRO A 214 -5.09 23.23 11.29
N ALA A 215 -3.77 23.21 11.39
CA ALA A 215 -2.84 22.74 10.38
C ALA A 215 -1.88 21.71 10.97
N LEU A 216 -1.02 21.09 10.15
CA LEU A 216 -0.06 20.09 10.64
C LEU A 216 0.88 20.64 11.73
N SER A 217 1.11 21.96 11.78
CA SER A 217 1.87 22.62 12.83
C SER A 217 1.21 22.63 14.22
N ASP A 218 -0.10 22.35 14.31
CA ASP A 218 -0.87 22.34 15.56
C ASP A 218 -0.84 20.99 16.30
N SER A 219 0.02 20.06 15.85
CA SER A 219 0.17 18.75 16.49
C SER A 219 0.75 18.85 17.91
N LYS A 220 0.63 17.75 18.67
CA LYS A 220 1.45 17.52 19.86
C LYS A 220 2.93 17.66 19.54
N LEU A 221 3.67 18.11 20.55
CA LEU A 221 5.13 18.25 20.53
C LEU A 221 5.88 16.92 20.73
N SER A 222 5.18 15.79 20.67
CA SER A 222 5.77 14.47 20.83
C SER A 222 5.41 13.58 19.66
N SER A 223 6.38 12.78 19.21
CA SER A 223 6.23 11.84 18.10
C SER A 223 6.83 10.49 18.46
N THR A 224 6.23 9.41 17.97
CA THR A 224 6.82 8.07 18.06
C THR A 224 7.23 7.60 16.67
N ILE A 225 8.51 7.27 16.50
CA ILE A 225 9.06 6.73 15.25
C ILE A 225 9.54 5.29 15.46
N THR A 226 9.30 4.43 14.49
CA THR A 226 9.88 3.08 14.47
C THR A 226 11.31 3.16 13.93
N ALA A 227 12.28 2.81 14.76
CA ALA A 227 13.68 2.65 14.41
C ALA A 227 13.92 1.27 13.76
N GLU A 228 15.16 1.04 13.32
CA GLU A 228 15.57 -0.24 12.73
C GLU A 228 15.17 -1.43 13.61
N GLN A 229 14.74 -2.52 12.96
CA GLN A 229 14.32 -3.78 13.61
C GLN A 229 13.07 -3.67 14.50
N GLY A 230 12.20 -2.69 14.29
CA GLY A 230 10.86 -2.63 14.92
C GLY A 230 10.83 -2.05 16.34
N ASN A 231 11.94 -1.50 16.82
CA ASN A 231 11.99 -0.74 18.07
C ASN A 231 11.35 0.63 17.87
N SER A 232 10.69 1.17 18.89
CA SER A 232 10.08 2.50 18.81
C SER A 232 10.81 3.50 19.69
N LEU A 233 10.90 4.73 19.21
CA LEU A 233 11.59 5.84 19.83
C LEU A 233 10.61 7.01 19.98
N GLU A 234 10.37 7.41 21.22
CA GLU A 234 9.58 8.60 21.54
C GLU A 234 10.48 9.84 21.56
N LEU A 235 10.07 10.86 20.82
CA LEU A 235 10.81 12.12 20.64
C LEU A 235 9.96 13.30 21.08
N HIS A 236 10.61 14.30 21.66
CA HIS A 236 10.01 15.59 22.00
C HIS A 236 10.61 16.73 21.15
N TRP A 237 9.76 17.63 20.67
CA TRP A 237 10.10 18.68 19.70
C TRP A 237 9.71 20.07 20.23
N GLU A 238 10.27 21.12 19.65
CA GLU A 238 9.92 22.50 20.01
C GLU A 238 8.62 22.95 19.35
N THR A 239 8.30 22.38 18.18
CA THR A 239 7.12 22.73 17.37
C THR A 239 6.36 21.49 16.92
N GLY A 240 5.07 21.65 16.61
CA GLY A 240 4.24 20.55 16.10
C GLY A 240 4.66 20.10 14.70
N TYR A 241 5.05 21.02 13.81
CA TYR A 241 5.46 20.64 12.46
C TYR A 241 6.77 19.84 12.45
N GLU A 242 7.68 20.01 13.41
CA GLU A 242 8.85 19.14 13.60
C GLU A 242 8.42 17.72 14.05
N SER A 243 7.46 17.64 14.97
CA SER A 243 6.86 16.38 15.41
C SER A 243 6.25 15.59 14.23
N VAL A 244 5.42 16.25 13.43
CA VAL A 244 4.85 15.65 12.20
C VAL A 244 5.94 15.32 11.19
N SER A 245 6.90 16.20 10.96
CA SER A 245 7.98 15.95 10.01
C SER A 245 8.78 14.72 10.40
N SER A 246 9.09 14.55 11.69
CA SER A 246 9.89 13.42 12.17
C SER A 246 9.28 12.06 11.83
N VAL A 247 7.95 11.93 11.86
CA VAL A 247 7.26 10.69 11.49
C VAL A 247 7.25 10.47 9.98
N LEU A 248 7.41 11.53 9.17
CA LEU A 248 7.46 11.48 7.70
C LEU A 248 8.89 11.43 7.12
N MET A 249 9.94 11.59 7.96
CA MET A 249 11.33 11.58 7.50
C MET A 249 11.72 10.23 6.87
N LYS A 250 12.24 10.29 5.65
CA LYS A 250 12.78 9.15 4.89
C LYS A 250 14.14 9.53 4.31
N SER A 251 15.15 8.69 4.53
CA SER A 251 16.50 8.88 3.98
C SER A 251 16.64 8.35 2.56
N GLU A 252 15.76 7.42 2.17
CA GLU A 252 15.68 6.91 0.81
C GLU A 252 14.25 6.47 0.50
N ILE A 253 13.81 6.64 -0.74
CA ILE A 253 12.61 5.99 -1.28
C ILE A 253 12.94 5.15 -2.51
N MET A 254 12.23 4.04 -2.69
CA MET A 254 12.50 3.10 -3.78
C MET A 254 11.24 2.39 -4.26
N THR A 255 11.13 2.15 -5.57
CA THR A 255 10.09 1.33 -6.21
C THR A 255 10.55 0.86 -7.59
N GLU A 256 9.88 -0.16 -8.11
CA GLU A 256 10.07 -0.71 -9.45
C GLU A 256 9.56 0.25 -10.54
N PHE A 257 10.16 0.16 -11.73
CA PHE A 257 9.74 0.90 -12.93
C PHE A 257 9.66 -0.01 -14.15
N VAL A 258 8.77 0.36 -15.07
CA VAL A 258 8.63 -0.25 -16.40
C VAL A 258 8.46 0.85 -17.46
N LEU A 259 9.26 0.78 -18.51
CA LEU A 259 9.36 1.68 -19.66
C LEU A 259 9.40 0.89 -20.99
N THR A 260 8.96 -0.37 -21.00
CA THR A 260 8.97 -1.22 -22.18
C THR A 260 8.10 -0.65 -23.32
N ASP A 261 8.74 -0.16 -24.39
CA ASP A 261 8.09 0.41 -25.57
C ASP A 261 7.05 -0.50 -26.22
N SER A 262 7.31 -1.82 -26.26
CA SER A 262 6.41 -2.75 -26.96
C SER A 262 5.02 -2.83 -26.36
N ILE A 263 4.86 -2.34 -25.13
CA ILE A 263 3.59 -2.24 -24.42
C ILE A 263 3.23 -0.79 -24.02
N ASN A 264 3.97 0.19 -24.56
CA ASN A 264 3.92 1.61 -24.20
C ASN A 264 3.82 1.78 -22.67
N ALA A 265 4.76 1.16 -21.94
CA ALA A 265 4.80 1.31 -20.50
C ALA A 265 5.39 2.66 -20.12
N GLU A 266 4.79 3.31 -19.13
CA GLU A 266 5.26 4.56 -18.56
C GLU A 266 5.27 4.42 -17.03
N THR A 267 6.27 5.02 -16.37
CA THR A 267 6.33 5.08 -14.90
C THR A 267 6.52 6.53 -14.47
N GLU A 268 5.69 6.99 -13.53
CA GLU A 268 5.75 8.34 -12.96
C GLU A 268 5.59 8.26 -11.44
N TRP A 269 6.44 8.97 -10.70
CA TRP A 269 6.40 9.00 -9.24
C TRP A 269 5.87 10.34 -8.74
N MET A 270 5.02 10.29 -7.73
CA MET A 270 4.54 11.47 -7.02
C MET A 270 5.22 11.55 -5.65
N VAL A 271 5.90 12.66 -5.37
CA VAL A 271 6.60 12.92 -4.11
C VAL A 271 6.18 14.26 -3.53
N SER A 272 5.53 14.20 -2.37
CA SER A 272 4.99 15.38 -1.69
C SER A 272 5.69 15.62 -0.36
N PHE A 273 5.92 16.89 -0.01
CA PHE A 273 6.52 17.35 1.24
C PHE A 273 5.49 18.13 2.08
N PRO A 274 4.62 17.47 2.86
CA PRO A 274 3.48 18.12 3.50
C PRO A 274 3.86 19.25 4.47
N THR A 275 5.05 19.17 5.07
CA THR A 275 5.52 20.13 6.06
C THR A 275 6.51 21.16 5.51
N ARG A 276 6.89 21.10 4.21
CA ARG A 276 7.95 21.94 3.61
C ARG A 276 7.75 23.44 3.88
N GLN A 277 6.54 23.94 3.70
CA GLN A 277 6.20 25.35 3.90
C GLN A 277 6.67 25.92 5.25
N TYR A 278 6.64 25.13 6.33
CA TYR A 278 7.04 25.58 7.66
C TYR A 278 8.56 25.80 7.80
N PHE A 279 9.35 25.32 6.84
CA PHE A 279 10.80 25.39 6.83
C PHE A 279 11.36 26.35 5.79
N VAL A 280 10.58 26.71 4.76
CA VAL A 280 11.07 27.48 3.61
C VAL A 280 10.23 28.71 3.26
N ASP A 281 8.93 28.72 3.55
CA ASP A 281 8.05 29.84 3.17
C ASP A 281 8.22 31.00 4.16
N GLU A 282 8.49 32.20 3.64
CA GLU A 282 8.77 33.41 4.41
C GLU A 282 7.66 33.78 5.40
N LEU A 283 6.41 33.40 5.09
CA LEU A 283 5.25 33.58 5.95
C LEU A 283 5.42 32.87 7.31
N TYR A 284 6.06 31.70 7.30
CA TYR A 284 6.24 30.86 8.49
C TYR A 284 7.59 31.08 9.16
N ILE A 285 8.66 31.29 8.39
CA ILE A 285 10.03 31.43 8.93
C ILE A 285 10.43 32.88 9.24
N GLY A 286 9.52 33.84 9.08
CA GLY A 286 9.69 35.23 9.51
C GLY A 286 10.69 36.03 8.68
N GLN A 287 10.64 35.89 7.35
CA GLN A 287 11.57 36.51 6.38
C GLN A 287 13.04 36.10 6.59
N SER A 288 13.28 34.90 7.12
CA SER A 288 14.63 34.32 7.11
C SER A 288 15.07 34.10 5.65
N PRO A 289 16.27 34.55 5.25
CA PRO A 289 16.78 34.32 3.90
C PRO A 289 17.32 32.89 3.69
N PHE A 290 17.19 32.02 4.70
CA PHE A 290 17.69 30.64 4.66
C PHE A 290 16.61 29.66 5.15
N PRO A 291 16.44 28.52 4.46
CA PRO A 291 15.67 27.38 4.95
C PRO A 291 16.09 26.89 6.33
N ILE A 292 15.15 26.31 7.06
CA ILE A 292 15.37 25.61 8.33
C ILE A 292 15.52 24.10 8.05
N PRO A 293 16.51 23.39 8.63
CA PRO A 293 16.63 21.95 8.50
C PRO A 293 15.32 21.22 8.83
N PRO A 294 14.94 20.17 8.07
CA PRO A 294 15.81 19.39 7.19
C PRO A 294 15.96 19.96 5.79
N PHE A 295 15.17 20.97 5.41
CA PHE A 295 15.34 21.67 4.15
C PHE A 295 16.54 22.60 4.25
N ALA A 296 17.49 22.44 3.34
CA ALA A 296 18.75 23.18 3.34
C ALA A 296 18.86 24.12 2.14
N GLY A 297 18.03 23.90 1.11
CA GLY A 297 18.24 24.51 -0.18
C GLY A 297 19.54 24.05 -0.85
N THR A 298 19.81 24.51 -2.07
CA THR A 298 21.07 24.18 -2.75
C THR A 298 22.29 24.91 -2.14
N GLY A 299 22.08 25.83 -1.19
CA GLY A 299 23.11 26.74 -0.72
C GLY A 299 23.70 27.58 -1.87
N ASP A 300 25.02 27.80 -1.84
CA ASP A 300 25.80 28.55 -2.84
C ASP A 300 26.11 27.71 -4.11
N TYR A 301 25.37 26.60 -4.36
CA TYR A 301 25.46 25.85 -5.62
C TYR A 301 24.95 26.73 -6.77
N VAL A 302 25.85 27.58 -7.26
CA VAL A 302 25.72 28.30 -8.50
C VAL A 302 25.95 27.30 -9.63
N TYR A 303 24.89 26.95 -10.36
CA TYR A 303 25.09 26.41 -11.70
C TYR A 303 25.76 27.50 -12.53
N THR A 304 27.07 27.38 -12.73
CA THR A 304 27.83 28.29 -13.59
C THR A 304 27.50 27.97 -15.04
N TYR A 305 26.39 28.52 -15.53
CA TYR A 305 26.16 28.56 -16.97
C TYR A 305 27.10 29.61 -17.57
N GLU A 306 27.78 29.25 -18.66
CA GLU A 306 28.70 30.17 -19.34
C GLU A 306 27.96 31.46 -19.76
N GLN A 307 28.43 32.57 -19.19
CA GLN A 307 28.12 33.98 -19.47
C GLN A 307 26.78 34.55 -18.96
N ASN A 308 26.84 35.01 -17.70
CA ASN A 308 26.28 36.28 -17.18
C ASN A 308 24.92 36.30 -16.46
N ASN A 309 24.37 35.20 -15.95
CA ASN A 309 23.36 35.27 -14.88
C ASN A 309 23.47 34.06 -13.94
N ASN A 310 23.98 34.27 -12.72
CA ASN A 310 23.90 33.29 -11.63
C ASN A 310 22.44 33.26 -11.13
N THR A 311 21.64 32.29 -11.55
CA THR A 311 20.35 32.03 -10.93
C THR A 311 20.57 31.06 -9.77
N ILE A 312 20.26 31.49 -8.55
CA ILE A 312 20.28 30.65 -7.35
C ILE A 312 18.86 30.09 -7.20
N PHE A 313 18.71 28.79 -6.95
CA PHE A 313 17.45 28.16 -6.58
C PHE A 313 17.49 27.88 -5.07
N PRO A 314 17.23 28.89 -4.21
CA PRO A 314 17.55 28.80 -2.79
C PRO A 314 16.77 27.72 -2.04
N ASP A 315 15.67 27.19 -2.59
CA ASP A 315 14.75 26.31 -1.86
C ASP A 315 14.61 24.89 -2.44
N CYS A 316 15.52 24.48 -3.33
CA CYS A 316 15.54 23.12 -3.89
C CYS A 316 16.46 22.18 -3.11
N GLU A 317 16.06 20.92 -3.01
CA GLU A 317 16.80 19.87 -2.32
C GLU A 317 17.55 18.97 -3.30
N VAL A 318 18.85 18.80 -3.08
CA VAL A 318 19.66 17.85 -3.85
C VAL A 318 19.34 16.43 -3.41
N ILE A 319 18.99 15.58 -4.37
CA ILE A 319 18.81 14.15 -4.18
C ILE A 319 19.76 13.37 -5.09
N THR A 320 20.11 12.15 -4.69
CA THR A 320 20.90 11.24 -5.54
C THR A 320 20.08 10.05 -5.96
N THR A 321 20.17 9.67 -7.23
CA THR A 321 19.52 8.48 -7.78
C THR A 321 20.44 7.26 -7.74
N ALA A 322 19.85 6.08 -7.57
CA ALA A 322 20.49 4.81 -7.85
C ALA A 322 19.56 3.96 -8.71
N LEU A 323 20.04 3.53 -9.88
CA LEU A 323 19.29 2.75 -10.85
C LEU A 323 19.86 1.34 -10.93
N PHE A 324 18.95 0.38 -10.91
CA PHE A 324 19.24 -1.04 -11.06
C PHE A 324 18.27 -1.60 -12.10
N ASP A 325 18.79 -2.27 -13.12
CA ASP A 325 17.91 -3.14 -13.92
C ASP A 325 17.57 -4.39 -13.11
N ARG A 326 16.74 -5.26 -13.68
CA ARG A 326 16.32 -6.47 -12.97
C ARG A 326 17.48 -7.39 -12.59
N GLU A 327 18.50 -7.52 -13.45
CA GLU A 327 19.65 -8.41 -13.26
C GLU A 327 20.96 -7.68 -12.91
N GLU A 328 20.88 -6.59 -12.13
CA GLU A 328 21.99 -5.83 -11.54
C GLU A 328 23.05 -5.26 -12.50
N GLN A 329 22.75 -5.15 -13.80
CA GLN A 329 23.60 -4.39 -14.71
C GLN A 329 23.56 -2.91 -14.32
N VAL A 330 24.75 -2.33 -14.16
CA VAL A 330 24.91 -0.88 -14.08
C VAL A 330 25.27 -0.33 -15.47
N PRO A 331 24.83 0.89 -15.84
CA PRO A 331 24.99 1.44 -17.19
C PRO A 331 26.44 1.66 -17.68
N ASP A 332 27.47 1.40 -16.85
CA ASP A 332 28.88 1.56 -17.22
C ASP A 332 29.70 0.26 -17.05
N PRO A 333 30.10 -0.40 -18.14
CA PRO A 333 30.95 -1.59 -18.10
C PRO A 333 32.39 -1.33 -17.62
N GLN A 334 32.80 -0.09 -17.34
CA GLN A 334 34.11 0.24 -16.78
C GLN A 334 34.15 0.16 -15.24
N LEU A 335 33.01 0.04 -14.57
CA LEU A 335 32.87 -0.03 -13.10
C LEU A 335 32.65 -1.47 -12.59
N ILE A 336 33.41 -2.44 -13.13
CA ILE A 336 33.43 -3.85 -12.69
C ILE A 336 34.17 -3.99 -11.33
N THR A 337 33.76 -3.26 -10.31
CA THR A 337 34.02 -3.65 -8.92
C THR A 337 32.83 -4.47 -8.48
N ARG A 338 33.02 -5.73 -8.04
CA ARG A 338 31.95 -6.51 -7.40
C ARG A 338 31.93 -6.16 -5.91
N PRO A 339 30.81 -5.68 -5.33
CA PRO A 339 29.47 -5.48 -5.91
C PRO A 339 29.34 -4.21 -6.79
N PRO A 340 28.48 -4.23 -7.84
CA PRO A 340 28.29 -3.09 -8.74
C PRO A 340 27.84 -1.85 -7.97
N ARG A 341 28.41 -0.69 -8.29
CA ARG A 341 28.02 0.59 -7.68
C ARG A 341 27.08 1.33 -8.63
N PRO A 342 25.87 1.72 -8.21
CA PRO A 342 24.93 2.41 -9.07
C PRO A 342 25.49 3.76 -9.53
N ARG A 343 25.10 4.19 -10.74
CA ARG A 343 25.40 5.53 -11.24
C ARG A 343 24.59 6.53 -10.42
N ARG A 344 25.26 7.40 -9.67
CA ARG A 344 24.63 8.51 -8.95
C ARG A 344 24.54 9.73 -9.85
N ALA A 345 23.33 10.15 -10.17
CA ALA A 345 23.05 11.46 -10.74
C ALA A 345 22.32 12.32 -9.69
N GLU A 346 22.66 13.60 -9.65
CA GLU A 346 22.06 14.58 -8.75
C GLU A 346 20.86 15.23 -9.45
N TYR A 347 19.73 15.28 -8.75
CA TYR A 347 18.50 15.95 -9.17
C TYR A 347 18.05 16.92 -8.08
N LEU A 348 17.15 17.84 -8.42
CA LEU A 348 16.64 18.86 -7.50
C LEU A 348 15.14 18.68 -7.29
N LEU A 349 14.72 18.43 -6.05
CA LEU A 349 13.31 18.49 -5.64
C LEU A 349 13.01 19.89 -5.12
N CYS A 350 12.18 20.65 -5.83
CA CYS A 350 12.00 22.09 -5.57
C CYS A 350 10.65 22.44 -4.97
N PHE A 351 9.68 21.54 -5.04
CA PHE A 351 8.27 21.88 -4.83
C PHE A 351 7.67 21.08 -3.69
N SER A 352 6.54 21.55 -3.14
CA SER A 352 5.77 20.79 -2.15
C SER A 352 5.15 19.52 -2.73
N VAL A 353 4.92 19.45 -4.05
CA VAL A 353 4.63 18.24 -4.81
C VAL A 353 5.56 18.20 -6.02
N ASN A 354 6.27 17.10 -6.21
CA ASN A 354 7.17 16.88 -7.32
C ASN A 354 6.68 15.65 -8.09
N SER A 355 6.46 15.83 -9.38
CA SER A 355 6.23 14.71 -10.29
C SER A 355 7.57 14.27 -10.89
N ILE A 356 7.81 12.98 -10.97
CA ILE A 356 9.08 12.41 -11.43
C ILE A 356 8.77 11.35 -12.49
N PRO A 357 8.56 11.76 -13.75
CA PRO A 357 8.44 10.82 -14.86
C PRO A 357 9.80 10.19 -15.18
N LEU A 358 9.79 8.87 -15.34
CA LEU A 358 10.92 8.10 -15.82
C LEU A 358 10.83 8.02 -17.34
N ILE A 359 11.91 8.40 -18.02
CA ILE A 359 11.95 8.47 -19.48
C ILE A 359 13.14 7.69 -20.02
N ASP A 360 12.93 7.03 -21.16
CA ASP A 360 14.04 6.65 -22.03
C ASP A 360 14.50 7.90 -22.82
N ASN A 361 15.64 7.84 -23.53
CA ASN A 361 16.16 9.02 -24.24
C ASN A 361 15.32 9.45 -25.47
N GLU A 362 14.12 8.90 -25.69
CA GLU A 362 13.25 9.25 -26.81
C GLU A 362 12.30 10.41 -26.47
N SER A 363 12.76 11.66 -26.61
CA SER A 363 11.95 12.88 -26.89
C SER A 363 10.65 13.20 -26.11
N TYR A 364 10.27 12.51 -25.03
CA TYR A 364 9.14 12.88 -24.17
C TYR A 364 9.57 13.92 -23.14
N TYR A 365 8.77 14.98 -22.98
CA TYR A 365 9.08 16.16 -22.15
C TYR A 365 8.19 16.32 -20.91
N SER A 366 7.25 15.39 -20.64
CA SER A 366 6.36 15.41 -19.47
C SER A 366 5.85 14.00 -19.15
N GLY A 367 5.43 13.78 -17.91
CA GLY A 367 4.73 12.55 -17.50
C GLY A 367 3.27 12.48 -17.98
N PHE A 368 2.61 11.34 -17.76
CA PHE A 368 1.23 11.10 -18.18
C PHE A 368 0.20 11.80 -17.29
N PHE A 369 0.55 12.24 -16.08
CA PHE A 369 -0.32 13.17 -15.34
C PHE A 369 -0.37 14.56 -15.99
N GLY A 370 0.56 14.85 -16.92
CA GLY A 370 0.61 16.08 -17.68
C GLY A 370 0.75 17.30 -16.78
N SER A 371 1.57 17.17 -15.72
CA SER A 371 2.05 18.33 -14.98
C SER A 371 2.58 19.38 -15.95
N GLN A 372 2.24 20.64 -15.70
CA GLN A 372 2.41 21.69 -16.70
C GLN A 372 3.89 22.06 -16.87
N TYR A 373 4.42 21.75 -18.05
CA TYR A 373 5.68 22.24 -18.61
C TYR A 373 5.45 23.53 -19.41
N PRO A 374 6.30 24.58 -19.32
CA PRO A 374 6.52 25.49 -20.44
C PRO A 374 7.68 25.00 -21.30
N VAL A 375 7.39 24.74 -22.58
CA VAL A 375 8.35 24.31 -23.61
C VAL A 375 9.59 25.22 -23.63
N LEU A 376 10.74 24.74 -23.15
CA LEU A 376 12.05 25.32 -23.46
C LEU A 376 12.41 24.98 -24.91
N GLU A 377 11.72 25.59 -25.89
CA GLU A 377 12.22 25.58 -27.26
C GLU A 377 13.55 26.33 -27.28
N SER A 378 14.64 25.58 -27.51
CA SER A 378 15.94 26.03 -28.03
C SER A 378 16.37 27.46 -27.70
N TRP A 379 17.37 27.59 -26.83
CA TRP A 379 18.37 28.66 -26.90
C TRP A 379 17.84 30.10 -27.01
N THR A 380 17.23 30.65 -25.95
CA THR A 380 17.58 31.97 -25.39
C THR A 380 16.70 32.30 -24.18
N PHE A 381 17.31 32.37 -23.01
CA PHE A 381 16.70 32.93 -21.80
C PHE A 381 16.47 34.44 -21.95
N ASN A 382 15.21 34.88 -21.83
CA ASN A 382 14.89 36.21 -21.30
C ASN A 382 13.48 36.23 -20.66
N THR A 383 13.46 36.27 -19.33
CA THR A 383 12.41 36.77 -18.40
C THR A 383 10.96 36.34 -18.65
N ASP A 384 10.53 35.24 -17.99
CA ASP A 384 9.27 35.11 -17.23
C ASP A 384 9.30 33.72 -16.54
N TYR A 385 9.57 33.72 -15.23
CA TYR A 385 9.79 32.55 -14.37
C TYR A 385 8.47 31.78 -14.20
N ARG A 386 8.39 30.51 -14.61
CA ARG A 386 7.21 29.65 -14.36
C ARG A 386 7.65 28.29 -13.81
N PRO A 387 7.22 27.89 -12.60
CA PRO A 387 7.64 26.63 -11.99
C PRO A 387 6.87 25.44 -12.58
N ALA A 388 7.58 24.41 -13.04
CA ALA A 388 7.02 23.10 -13.39
C ALA A 388 7.45 22.08 -12.33
N THR A 389 6.54 21.23 -11.85
CA THR A 389 6.82 20.25 -10.78
C THR A 389 7.49 18.97 -11.29
N ASP A 390 7.59 18.82 -12.63
CA ASP A 390 8.21 17.69 -13.32
C ASP A 390 9.74 17.64 -13.19
N ILE A 391 10.25 16.46 -12.82
CA ILE A 391 11.66 16.13 -12.73
C ILE A 391 11.93 14.91 -13.60
N LEU A 392 12.51 15.13 -14.78
CA LEU A 392 12.78 14.06 -15.73
C LEU A 392 13.98 13.23 -15.27
N VAL A 393 13.74 11.98 -14.90
CA VAL A 393 14.83 11.02 -14.61
C VAL A 393 15.06 10.18 -15.86
N SER A 394 16.14 10.52 -16.60
CA SER A 394 16.56 9.79 -17.79
C SER A 394 17.24 8.48 -17.43
N ILE A 395 16.73 7.38 -17.98
CA ILE A 395 17.37 6.08 -17.89
C ILE A 395 18.49 6.00 -18.94
N PRO A 396 19.76 5.81 -18.51
CA PRO A 396 20.88 5.80 -19.44
C PRO A 396 20.89 4.57 -20.34
N ALA A 397 21.23 4.78 -21.62
CA ALA A 397 21.53 3.70 -22.56
C ALA A 397 22.91 3.07 -22.28
N TYR A 398 23.05 1.79 -22.60
CA TYR A 398 24.36 1.14 -22.69
C TYR A 398 25.27 1.87 -23.70
N PRO A 399 26.54 2.19 -23.39
CA PRO A 399 27.44 2.78 -24.37
C PRO A 399 27.73 1.76 -25.48
N ALA A 400 27.57 2.19 -26.74
CA ALA A 400 27.88 1.36 -27.91
C ALA A 400 29.33 0.84 -27.83
N THR A 401 29.50 -0.49 -27.85
CA THR A 401 30.82 -1.12 -27.90
C THR A 401 31.25 -1.27 -29.37
N PRO A 402 32.53 -1.53 -29.67
CA PRO A 402 32.97 -1.84 -31.03
C PRO A 402 32.26 -3.07 -31.65
N GLN A 403 31.62 -3.91 -30.83
CA GLN A 403 30.82 -5.07 -31.25
C GLN A 403 29.31 -4.80 -31.32
N THR A 404 28.78 -3.75 -30.68
CA THR A 404 27.37 -3.35 -30.72
C THR A 404 27.22 -1.98 -31.42
N PRO A 405 26.67 -1.93 -32.66
CA PRO A 405 26.47 -0.66 -33.36
C PRO A 405 25.68 0.34 -32.51
N ALA A 406 25.93 1.64 -32.68
CA ALA A 406 25.22 2.71 -31.97
C ALA A 406 23.68 2.69 -32.15
N THR A 407 23.16 1.90 -33.09
CA THR A 407 21.73 1.67 -33.34
C THR A 407 21.14 0.50 -32.53
N GLN A 408 21.88 -0.03 -31.55
CA GLN A 408 21.51 -1.15 -30.68
C GLN A 408 21.81 -0.87 -29.19
N ALA A 409 21.92 0.40 -28.78
CA ALA A 409 21.95 0.71 -27.36
C ALA A 409 20.63 0.25 -26.73
N GLN A 410 20.66 -0.79 -25.91
CA GLN A 410 19.50 -1.23 -25.13
C GLN A 410 19.47 -0.37 -23.86
N TYR A 411 18.33 0.29 -23.64
CA TYR A 411 18.02 0.97 -22.39
C TYR A 411 17.52 -0.06 -21.39
N PHE A 412 17.70 0.19 -20.09
CA PHE A 412 16.98 -0.57 -19.08
C PHE A 412 15.52 -0.13 -19.16
N ASP A 413 14.67 -0.99 -19.72
CA ASP A 413 13.24 -0.74 -19.82
C ASP A 413 12.48 -1.27 -18.60
N THR A 414 13.14 -2.03 -17.72
CA THR A 414 12.57 -2.53 -16.46
C THR A 414 13.64 -2.60 -15.37
N GLY A 415 13.23 -2.40 -14.12
CA GLY A 415 14.13 -2.42 -12.98
C GLY A 415 13.54 -1.71 -11.77
N TRP A 416 14.39 -1.16 -10.90
CA TRP A 416 13.97 -0.32 -9.80
C TRP A 416 14.90 0.87 -9.60
N LEU A 417 14.32 1.94 -9.05
CA LEU A 417 14.99 3.19 -8.75
C LEU A 417 15.01 3.40 -7.25
N ALA A 418 16.09 3.99 -6.73
CA ALA A 418 16.13 4.58 -5.41
C ALA A 418 16.48 6.07 -5.49
N LEU A 419 15.80 6.89 -4.70
CA LEU A 419 16.12 8.30 -4.47
C LEU A 419 16.62 8.43 -3.03
N SER A 420 17.89 8.76 -2.85
CA SER A 420 18.50 8.98 -1.54
C SER A 420 18.62 10.48 -1.22
N MET A 421 18.31 10.83 0.02
CA MET A 421 18.29 12.18 0.59
C MET A 421 19.36 12.30 1.68
N ALA A 422 20.31 13.22 1.51
CA ALA A 422 21.42 13.43 2.47
C ALA A 422 21.08 14.45 3.57
N GLN A 423 19.91 15.07 3.50
CA GLN A 423 19.39 16.02 4.47
C GLN A 423 19.20 15.37 5.84
N ALA A 424 18.99 16.17 6.89
CA ALA A 424 18.73 15.65 8.21
C ALA A 424 17.99 16.65 9.10
N MET A 425 17.17 16.11 9.99
CA MET A 425 16.53 16.83 11.09
C MET A 425 17.25 16.51 12.41
N PHE A 426 17.44 17.52 13.26
CA PHE A 426 18.18 17.41 14.51
C PHE A 426 17.26 17.58 15.71
N ASN A 427 17.18 16.57 16.55
CA ASN A 427 16.57 16.69 17.87
C ASN A 427 17.68 16.97 18.91
N THR A 428 17.89 18.25 19.20
CA THR A 428 18.95 18.68 20.12
C THR A 428 18.65 18.38 21.60
N GLN A 429 17.38 18.13 21.95
CA GLN A 429 16.98 17.81 23.32
C GLN A 429 17.39 16.39 23.71
N GLN A 430 17.39 15.47 22.74
CA GLN A 430 17.68 14.05 22.94
C GLN A 430 18.96 13.56 22.23
N ASP A 431 19.72 14.46 21.60
CA ASP A 431 20.95 14.14 20.85
C ASP A 431 20.73 13.12 19.72
N ILE A 432 19.66 13.31 18.94
CA ILE A 432 19.24 12.40 17.86
C ILE A 432 19.26 13.13 16.52
N VAL A 433 19.72 12.43 15.48
CA VAL A 433 19.65 12.86 14.08
C VAL A 433 18.75 11.90 13.33
N ILE A 434 17.79 12.45 12.59
CA ILE A 434 16.95 11.69 11.67
C ILE A 434 17.37 12.09 10.26
N GLY A 435 17.88 11.14 9.48
CA GLY A 435 18.32 11.37 8.10
C GLY A 435 17.14 11.47 7.13
N GLY A 436 17.31 12.28 6.10
CA GLY A 436 16.39 12.42 4.98
C GLY A 436 15.55 13.69 4.92
N LEU A 437 14.42 13.59 4.22
CA LEU A 437 13.39 14.64 4.07
C LEU A 437 12.00 14.12 4.51
N PRO A 438 11.10 14.99 5.00
CA PRO A 438 9.76 14.61 5.44
C PRO A 438 8.83 14.49 4.23
N LEU A 439 8.59 13.27 3.75
CA LEU A 439 7.88 13.06 2.49
C LEU A 439 6.89 11.89 2.49
N ILE A 440 5.88 12.01 1.64
CA ILE A 440 4.90 10.97 1.29
C ILE A 440 4.83 10.85 -0.23
N GLY A 441 4.28 9.75 -0.75
CA GLY A 441 4.22 9.55 -2.18
C GLY A 441 4.01 8.12 -2.60
N PHE A 442 3.82 7.95 -3.90
CA PHE A 442 3.59 6.67 -4.57
C PHE A 442 4.19 6.71 -5.98
N SER A 443 4.30 5.54 -6.59
CA SER A 443 4.61 5.42 -8.01
C SER A 443 3.42 4.83 -8.75
N VAL A 444 3.30 5.17 -10.03
CA VAL A 444 2.29 4.62 -10.91
C VAL A 444 2.99 4.06 -12.14
N GLN A 445 2.58 2.85 -12.51
CA GLN A 445 2.98 2.20 -13.76
C GLN A 445 1.74 2.11 -14.64
N GLN A 446 1.81 2.66 -15.85
CA GLN A 446 0.74 2.62 -16.84
C GLN A 446 1.20 1.85 -18.07
N TYR A 447 0.31 1.04 -18.65
CA TYR A 447 0.56 0.28 -19.87
C TYR A 447 -0.54 0.59 -20.89
N THR A 448 -0.18 0.97 -22.12
CA THR A 448 -1.14 1.40 -23.15
C THR A 448 -1.01 0.54 -24.41
N ASN A 449 -1.85 -0.48 -24.57
CA ASN A 449 -1.76 -1.48 -25.65
C ASN A 449 -2.75 -1.24 -26.82
N GLY A 450 -3.21 -0.01 -27.03
CA GLY A 450 -4.09 0.34 -28.15
C GLY A 450 -5.54 -0.11 -27.95
N ASN A 451 -6.14 -0.77 -28.94
CA ASN A 451 -7.55 -1.18 -28.94
C ASN A 451 -7.65 -2.71 -29.11
N LEU A 452 -8.35 -3.40 -28.21
CA LEU A 452 -8.52 -4.86 -28.20
C LEU A 452 -9.53 -5.37 -29.26
N GLY A 453 -10.17 -4.46 -30.00
CA GLY A 453 -11.34 -4.76 -30.85
C GLY A 453 -12.63 -4.32 -30.17
N ASP A 454 -13.71 -4.15 -30.95
CA ASP A 454 -15.04 -3.73 -30.49
C ASP A 454 -15.10 -2.44 -29.64
N GLY A 455 -14.02 -1.64 -29.66
CA GLY A 455 -13.93 -0.37 -28.95
C GLY A 455 -13.35 -0.45 -27.54
N VAL A 456 -12.82 -1.58 -27.08
CA VAL A 456 -12.21 -1.67 -25.73
C VAL A 456 -10.78 -1.10 -25.76
N LEU A 457 -10.47 -0.16 -24.86
CA LEU A 457 -9.10 0.31 -24.66
C LEU A 457 -8.29 -0.70 -23.85
N ALA A 458 -7.04 -0.93 -24.26
CA ALA A 458 -6.10 -1.81 -23.55
C ALA A 458 -5.19 -0.99 -22.62
N ASN A 459 -5.77 -0.23 -21.70
CA ASN A 459 -5.02 0.65 -20.81
C ASN A 459 -5.07 0.13 -19.38
N TYR A 460 -3.91 -0.04 -18.76
CA TYR A 460 -3.75 -0.65 -17.46
C TYR A 460 -2.98 0.32 -16.57
N ALA A 461 -3.33 0.42 -15.29
CA ALA A 461 -2.54 1.20 -14.34
C ALA A 461 -2.51 0.51 -12.97
N GLY A 462 -1.32 0.49 -12.37
CA GLY A 462 -1.10 0.07 -10.99
C GLY A 462 -0.42 1.18 -10.21
N SER A 463 -0.85 1.40 -8.97
CA SER A 463 -0.17 2.28 -8.01
C SER A 463 0.51 1.48 -6.91
N PHE A 464 1.73 1.88 -6.57
CA PHE A 464 2.55 1.19 -5.57
C PHE A 464 3.07 2.19 -4.52
N GLU A 465 2.98 1.84 -3.25
CA GLU A 465 3.53 2.67 -2.17
C GLU A 465 5.05 2.71 -2.28
N ASN A 466 5.64 3.91 -2.22
CA ASN A 466 7.10 4.02 -2.21
C ASN A 466 7.67 3.37 -0.95
N LYS A 467 8.47 2.31 -1.14
CA LYS A 467 9.23 1.68 -0.06
C LYS A 467 10.34 2.63 0.39
N TYR A 468 10.81 2.54 1.63
CA TYR A 468 11.75 3.55 2.12
C TYR A 468 12.75 3.02 3.13
N ASN A 469 13.89 3.70 3.25
CA ASN A 469 14.79 3.54 4.39
C ASN A 469 14.66 4.74 5.33
N ARG A 470 14.91 4.49 6.61
CA ARG A 470 14.99 5.53 7.64
C ARG A 470 16.30 5.38 8.39
N GLU A 471 17.05 6.48 8.47
CA GLU A 471 18.31 6.53 9.21
C GLU A 471 18.11 7.32 10.50
N ILE A 472 18.45 6.72 11.65
CA ILE A 472 18.40 7.37 12.96
C ILE A 472 19.75 7.19 13.65
N THR A 473 20.45 8.29 13.91
CA THR A 473 21.75 8.27 14.59
C THR A 473 21.66 8.91 15.98
N HIS A 474 22.22 8.24 16.99
CA HIS A 474 22.34 8.76 18.35
C HIS A 474 23.79 9.22 18.61
N PHE A 475 24.00 10.40 19.17
CA PHE A 475 25.36 10.85 19.52
C PHE A 475 25.90 10.19 20.81
N ASN A 476 25.04 9.58 21.64
CA ASN A 476 25.42 8.84 22.85
C ASN A 476 25.02 7.36 22.71
N SER A 477 26.01 6.47 22.72
CA SER A 477 25.93 5.04 22.32
C SER A 477 25.19 4.10 23.29
N ASN A 478 24.20 4.56 24.06
CA ASN A 478 23.49 3.74 25.04
C ASN A 478 22.08 3.30 24.59
N PHE A 479 21.77 3.41 23.29
CA PHE A 479 20.53 2.84 22.77
C PHE A 479 20.72 1.33 22.61
N GLU A 480 20.20 0.55 23.57
CA GLU A 480 20.09 -0.90 23.42
C GLU A 480 19.02 -1.18 22.35
N THR A 481 19.45 -1.59 21.16
CA THR A 481 18.54 -2.22 20.20
C THR A 481 18.19 -3.60 20.75
N ASP A 482 16.91 -3.80 21.07
CA ASP A 482 16.36 -5.11 21.42
C ASP A 482 16.34 -5.91 20.10
N ASN A 483 17.44 -6.59 19.77
CA ASN A 483 17.70 -7.25 18.47
C ASN A 483 16.82 -8.50 18.22
N GLU A 484 15.73 -8.68 18.97
CA GLU A 484 14.94 -9.92 18.99
C GLU A 484 13.42 -9.64 19.04
N VAL A 485 12.92 -8.67 18.26
CA VAL A 485 11.48 -8.39 18.16
C VAL A 485 10.96 -8.47 16.73
N MET A 486 9.81 -9.12 16.58
CA MET A 486 9.07 -9.25 15.34
C MET A 486 8.05 -8.12 15.20
N SER A 487 7.91 -7.52 14.02
CA SER A 487 6.95 -6.44 13.76
C SER A 487 6.48 -6.45 12.31
N LEU A 488 5.33 -5.82 12.05
CA LEU A 488 4.98 -5.45 10.68
C LEU A 488 5.86 -4.29 10.25
N SER A 489 6.41 -4.39 9.05
CA SER A 489 7.20 -3.35 8.43
C SER A 489 6.33 -2.13 8.10
N GLN A 490 6.80 -0.94 8.47
CA GLN A 490 6.21 0.34 8.03
C GLN A 490 6.82 0.82 6.71
N ASP A 491 8.05 0.40 6.41
CA ASP A 491 8.81 0.71 5.19
C ASP A 491 8.44 -0.16 3.98
N GLY A 492 7.61 -1.20 4.19
CA GLY A 492 7.26 -2.20 3.19
C GLY A 492 8.40 -3.16 2.84
N ILE A 493 9.47 -3.19 3.65
CA ILE A 493 10.67 -4.01 3.47
C ILE A 493 10.83 -4.94 4.68
N GLY A 494 11.15 -6.22 4.48
CA GLY A 494 11.33 -7.17 5.58
C GLY A 494 11.98 -8.50 5.20
N GLN A 495 11.90 -9.46 6.13
CA GLN A 495 12.43 -10.83 5.98
C GLN A 495 11.38 -11.80 5.41
N VAL A 496 10.10 -11.54 5.65
CA VAL A 496 8.98 -12.34 5.13
C VAL A 496 8.01 -11.42 4.38
N LEU A 497 7.54 -11.87 3.22
CA LEU A 497 6.52 -11.21 2.43
C LEU A 497 5.27 -12.10 2.36
N ILE A 498 4.13 -11.55 2.74
CA ILE A 498 2.82 -12.21 2.65
C ILE A 498 2.02 -11.58 1.52
N TYR A 499 1.63 -12.41 0.55
CA TYR A 499 0.77 -12.02 -0.56
C TYR A 499 -0.63 -12.61 -0.31
N PRO A 500 -1.64 -11.78 0.00
CA PRO A 500 -2.91 -12.27 0.51
C PRO A 500 -3.72 -13.06 -0.53
N TYR A 501 -3.48 -12.89 -1.83
CA TYR A 501 -4.20 -13.61 -2.88
C TYR A 501 -3.31 -13.94 -4.07
N TYR A 502 -3.69 -14.94 -4.86
CA TYR A 502 -3.38 -15.10 -6.28
C TYR A 502 -4.55 -15.82 -6.92
N THR A 503 -4.75 -15.60 -8.22
CA THR A 503 -5.72 -16.34 -9.01
C THR A 503 -5.28 -16.45 -10.47
N VAL A 504 -5.66 -17.56 -11.10
CA VAL A 504 -5.61 -17.75 -12.55
C VAL A 504 -7.01 -17.99 -13.13
N ARG A 505 -8.05 -17.66 -12.38
CA ARG A 505 -9.46 -17.83 -12.76
C ARG A 505 -9.97 -16.60 -13.49
N ASN A 506 -11.13 -16.70 -14.14
CA ASN A 506 -11.77 -15.59 -14.86
C ASN A 506 -10.87 -14.85 -15.88
N ASN A 507 -9.99 -15.58 -16.58
CA ASN A 507 -8.96 -15.03 -17.50
C ASN A 507 -7.90 -14.14 -16.83
N LEU A 508 -7.90 -14.02 -15.50
CA LEU A 508 -6.86 -13.33 -14.77
C LEU A 508 -5.56 -14.13 -14.82
N ASN A 509 -4.45 -13.40 -14.90
CA ASN A 509 -3.12 -13.89 -14.56
C ASN A 509 -2.64 -13.14 -13.32
N THR A 510 -1.81 -13.80 -12.50
CA THR A 510 -1.13 -13.12 -11.39
C THR A 510 0.31 -12.84 -11.79
N LEU A 511 0.71 -11.57 -11.88
CA LEU A 511 2.09 -11.14 -12.03
C LEU A 511 2.71 -10.92 -10.65
N ILE A 512 3.99 -11.26 -10.48
CA ILE A 512 4.68 -11.28 -9.18
C ILE A 512 6.07 -10.70 -9.36
N SER A 513 6.49 -9.85 -8.42
CA SER A 513 7.85 -9.36 -8.30
C SER A 513 8.38 -9.38 -6.86
N VAL A 514 9.68 -9.61 -6.71
CA VAL A 514 10.41 -9.54 -5.45
C VAL A 514 11.74 -8.84 -5.69
N VAL A 515 12.02 -7.84 -4.86
CA VAL A 515 13.24 -7.04 -4.97
C VAL A 515 14.11 -7.26 -3.73
N ASN A 516 15.39 -7.56 -3.95
CA ASN A 516 16.41 -7.47 -2.93
C ASN A 516 16.99 -6.06 -2.92
N THR A 517 16.82 -5.29 -1.85
CA THR A 517 17.30 -3.89 -1.80
C THR A 517 18.69 -3.75 -1.19
N THR A 518 19.36 -4.85 -0.87
CA THR A 518 20.63 -4.82 -0.13
C THR A 518 21.82 -5.22 -1.00
N ASP A 519 23.02 -4.86 -0.53
CA ASP A 519 24.29 -5.24 -1.14
C ASP A 519 24.69 -6.71 -0.90
N SER A 520 23.77 -7.52 -0.37
CA SER A 520 24.02 -8.88 0.08
C SER A 520 23.27 -9.90 -0.78
N THR A 521 23.89 -11.05 -1.03
CA THR A 521 23.27 -12.18 -1.74
C THR A 521 22.33 -12.93 -0.81
N LYS A 522 21.07 -13.13 -1.22
CA LYS A 522 20.01 -13.71 -0.38
C LYS A 522 19.49 -15.01 -0.96
N ALA A 523 19.19 -15.98 -0.11
CA ALA A 523 18.36 -17.12 -0.49
C ALA A 523 16.95 -16.92 0.06
N ILE A 524 15.94 -17.10 -0.78
CA ILE A 524 14.53 -16.97 -0.43
C ILE A 524 13.79 -18.25 -0.78
N LYS A 525 12.79 -18.60 0.04
CA LYS A 525 11.85 -19.70 -0.20
C LYS A 525 10.55 -19.10 -0.72
N VAL A 526 10.10 -19.51 -1.90
CA VAL A 526 8.83 -19.08 -2.51
C VAL A 526 7.82 -20.21 -2.40
N ARG A 527 6.61 -19.92 -1.89
CA ARG A 527 5.62 -20.97 -1.58
C ARG A 527 4.21 -20.54 -1.90
N PHE A 528 3.58 -21.25 -2.84
CA PHE A 528 2.20 -21.05 -3.24
C PHE A 528 1.29 -22.05 -2.54
N TYR A 529 0.20 -21.55 -1.97
CA TYR A 529 -0.79 -22.34 -1.27
C TYR A 529 -2.15 -22.28 -1.96
N GLU A 530 -2.88 -23.39 -1.95
CA GLU A 530 -4.31 -23.34 -2.27
C GLU A 530 -5.12 -22.62 -1.17
N GLY A 531 -6.25 -22.04 -1.56
CA GLY A 531 -7.04 -21.18 -0.68
C GLY A 531 -7.83 -21.87 0.43
N LYS A 532 -8.10 -23.18 0.37
CA LYS A 532 -9.01 -23.82 1.36
C LYS A 532 -8.34 -24.07 2.70
N ASN A 533 -7.22 -24.77 2.73
CA ASN A 533 -6.52 -25.19 3.95
C ASN A 533 -5.01 -24.82 3.94
N SER A 534 -4.62 -23.89 3.06
CA SER A 534 -3.23 -23.46 2.90
C SER A 534 -2.26 -24.62 2.61
N ARG A 535 -2.68 -25.60 1.79
CA ARG A 535 -1.83 -26.70 1.37
C ARG A 535 -0.91 -26.25 0.23
N THR A 536 0.37 -26.62 0.27
CA THR A 536 1.35 -26.18 -0.73
C THR A 536 1.08 -26.80 -2.10
N CYS A 537 0.97 -25.97 -3.13
CA CYS A 537 0.79 -26.40 -4.52
C CYS A 537 2.09 -26.36 -5.33
N LEU A 538 2.98 -25.41 -5.01
CA LEU A 538 4.32 -25.28 -5.57
C LEU A 538 5.23 -24.58 -4.57
N ASP A 539 6.46 -25.06 -4.43
CA ASP A 539 7.51 -24.37 -3.71
C ASP A 539 8.89 -24.59 -4.34
N PHE A 540 9.78 -23.62 -4.18
CA PHE A 540 11.16 -23.66 -4.67
C PHE A 540 12.00 -22.59 -3.97
N ASN A 541 13.32 -22.68 -4.16
CA ASN A 541 14.25 -21.68 -3.66
C ASN A 541 14.67 -20.75 -4.82
N VAL A 542 14.80 -19.46 -4.53
CA VAL A 542 15.41 -18.47 -5.42
C VAL A 542 16.62 -17.87 -4.70
N TYR A 543 17.69 -17.63 -5.44
CA TYR A 543 18.92 -17.04 -4.93
C TYR A 543 19.13 -15.73 -5.67
N LEU A 544 18.92 -14.63 -4.95
CA LEU A 544 19.01 -13.26 -5.44
C LEU A 544 20.42 -12.75 -5.21
N SER A 545 21.03 -12.20 -6.24
CA SER A 545 22.25 -11.42 -6.08
C SER A 545 21.94 -10.07 -5.37
N PRO A 546 22.96 -9.27 -5.02
CA PRO A 546 22.79 -7.92 -4.45
C PRO A 546 22.07 -6.91 -5.37
N TYR A 547 20.87 -6.44 -5.00
CA TYR A 547 20.05 -5.52 -5.80
C TYR A 547 19.18 -6.16 -6.90
N ASP A 548 19.15 -7.50 -6.97
CA ASP A 548 18.38 -8.30 -7.94
C ASP A 548 16.85 -8.13 -7.81
N VAL A 549 16.16 -8.32 -8.93
CA VAL A 549 14.70 -8.44 -9.00
C VAL A 549 14.31 -9.76 -9.63
N TRP A 550 13.53 -10.57 -8.92
CA TRP A 550 12.95 -11.79 -9.46
C TRP A 550 11.48 -11.60 -9.80
N THR A 551 11.09 -11.91 -11.04
CA THR A 551 9.69 -11.82 -11.49
C THR A 551 9.13 -13.14 -12.03
N SER A 552 7.81 -13.30 -11.92
CA SER A 552 7.09 -14.42 -12.54
C SER A 552 5.63 -14.08 -12.82
N GLY A 553 4.98 -14.89 -13.66
CA GLY A 553 3.54 -14.87 -13.88
C GLY A 553 2.92 -16.24 -13.62
N LEU A 554 1.71 -16.27 -13.10
CA LEU A 554 0.87 -17.46 -13.00
C LEU A 554 -0.20 -17.41 -14.08
N VAL A 555 -0.36 -18.51 -14.82
CA VAL A 555 -1.35 -18.65 -15.88
C VAL A 555 -2.15 -19.94 -15.71
N LEU A 556 -3.40 -19.94 -16.17
CA LEU A 556 -4.26 -21.13 -16.17
C LEU A 556 -3.81 -22.12 -17.24
N VAL A 557 -3.77 -23.41 -16.90
CA VAL A 557 -3.56 -24.49 -17.86
C VAL A 557 -4.40 -25.72 -17.52
N SER A 558 -4.64 -26.56 -18.53
CA SER A 558 -5.03 -27.95 -18.29
C SER A 558 -3.78 -28.78 -18.02
N ALA A 559 -3.74 -29.43 -16.86
CA ALA A 559 -2.64 -30.24 -16.37
C ALA A 559 -2.23 -31.33 -17.37
N THR A 560 -0.92 -31.55 -17.50
CA THR A 560 -0.35 -32.49 -18.47
C THR A 560 0.30 -33.68 -17.77
N ALA A 561 0.32 -34.85 -18.43
CA ALA A 561 0.92 -36.07 -17.87
C ALA A 561 2.44 -35.92 -17.58
N LEU A 562 3.09 -34.93 -18.19
CA LEU A 562 4.52 -34.68 -18.03
C LEU A 562 4.83 -34.07 -16.66
N TYR A 563 4.02 -33.10 -16.24
CA TYR A 563 4.23 -32.37 -14.99
C TYR A 563 3.32 -32.88 -13.86
N SER A 564 2.09 -33.24 -14.19
CA SER A 564 1.01 -33.62 -13.26
C SER A 564 0.48 -35.04 -13.52
N PRO A 565 1.30 -36.09 -13.40
CA PRO A 565 0.90 -37.46 -13.70
C PRO A 565 -0.29 -37.90 -12.83
N GLY A 566 -1.35 -38.40 -13.47
CA GLY A 566 -2.59 -38.83 -12.80
C GLY A 566 -3.67 -37.76 -12.66
N PHE A 567 -3.38 -36.52 -13.04
CA PHE A 567 -4.32 -35.39 -13.02
C PHE A 567 -4.54 -34.79 -14.42
N GLU A 568 -4.26 -35.54 -15.48
CA GLU A 568 -4.32 -35.04 -16.85
C GLU A 568 -5.70 -34.42 -17.17
N GLY A 569 -5.68 -33.22 -17.73
CA GLY A 569 -6.89 -32.49 -18.14
C GLY A 569 -7.62 -31.74 -17.03
N HIS A 570 -7.16 -31.81 -15.77
CA HIS A 570 -7.68 -30.97 -14.69
C HIS A 570 -7.10 -29.56 -14.79
N GLU A 571 -7.82 -28.55 -14.30
CA GLU A 571 -7.32 -27.18 -14.26
C GLU A 571 -6.28 -27.01 -13.14
N THR A 572 -5.22 -26.26 -13.42
CA THR A 572 -4.17 -25.91 -12.46
C THR A 572 -3.48 -24.62 -12.88
N ALA A 573 -2.78 -23.98 -11.94
CA ALA A 573 -1.87 -22.89 -12.25
C ALA A 573 -0.54 -23.43 -12.80
N LYS A 574 0.11 -22.63 -13.64
CA LYS A 574 1.46 -22.87 -14.12
C LYS A 574 2.29 -21.61 -13.95
N ILE A 575 3.49 -21.76 -13.39
CA ILE A 575 4.43 -20.65 -13.28
C ILE A 575 5.15 -20.43 -14.61
N VAL A 576 5.25 -19.17 -15.02
CA VAL A 576 6.01 -18.72 -16.18
C VAL A 576 6.96 -17.65 -15.70
N THR A 577 8.25 -17.84 -15.95
CA THR A 577 9.25 -16.83 -15.68
C THR A 577 10.26 -16.80 -16.82
N ASN A 578 10.69 -15.60 -17.17
CA ASN A 578 11.82 -15.34 -18.08
C ASN A 578 13.01 -14.74 -17.31
N ASP A 579 12.89 -14.73 -15.98
CA ASP A 579 13.89 -14.19 -15.08
C ASP A 579 15.14 -15.08 -15.05
N ASN A 580 16.31 -14.46 -14.91
CA ASN A 580 17.58 -15.16 -14.94
C ASN A 580 18.13 -15.52 -13.56
N SER A 581 17.54 -15.04 -12.45
CA SER A 581 18.02 -15.39 -11.10
C SER A 581 18.08 -16.90 -10.90
N CYS A 582 19.08 -17.36 -10.15
CA CYS A 582 19.24 -18.79 -9.95
C CYS A 582 18.10 -19.37 -9.11
N THR A 583 17.48 -20.45 -9.60
CA THR A 583 16.45 -21.20 -8.87
C THR A 583 16.93 -22.61 -8.55
N ASP A 584 16.39 -23.18 -7.48
CA ASP A 584 16.52 -24.60 -7.16
C ASP A 584 15.13 -25.19 -6.85
N PRO A 585 14.65 -26.18 -7.64
CA PRO A 585 15.30 -26.82 -8.79
C PRO A 585 15.62 -25.84 -9.93
N ALA A 586 16.65 -26.18 -10.72
CA ALA A 586 17.01 -25.39 -11.89
C ALA A 586 15.88 -25.42 -12.92
N ILE A 587 15.54 -24.24 -13.47
CA ILE A 587 14.48 -24.03 -14.47
C ILE A 587 13.10 -24.40 -13.91
N ILE A 588 12.44 -23.42 -13.30
CA ILE A 588 11.05 -23.56 -12.80
C ILE A 588 9.98 -23.19 -13.84
N SER A 589 10.35 -22.42 -14.87
CA SER A 589 9.40 -21.93 -15.87
C SER A 589 8.72 -23.10 -16.59
N GLY A 590 7.39 -23.11 -16.56
CA GLY A 590 6.55 -24.16 -17.12
C GLY A 590 6.09 -25.22 -16.10
N TYR A 591 6.51 -25.16 -14.84
CA TYR A 591 6.04 -26.08 -13.81
C TYR A 591 4.55 -25.83 -13.51
N GLU A 592 3.79 -26.92 -13.54
CA GLU A 592 2.39 -26.95 -13.12
C GLU A 592 2.32 -27.11 -11.59
N PHE A 593 1.30 -26.51 -10.98
CA PHE A 593 1.01 -26.70 -9.56
C PHE A 593 0.46 -28.11 -9.34
N LEU A 594 0.80 -28.72 -8.19
CA LEU A 594 0.56 -30.13 -7.91
C LEU A 594 -0.13 -30.36 -6.56
N PRO A 595 -0.93 -31.42 -6.40
CA PRO A 595 -1.72 -31.64 -5.20
C PRO A 595 -0.99 -32.50 -4.15
N TRP A 596 0.34 -32.63 -4.21
CA TRP A 596 1.08 -33.61 -3.39
C TRP A 596 0.97 -33.36 -1.87
N SER A 597 0.63 -32.14 -1.46
CA SER A 597 0.43 -31.79 -0.04
C SER A 597 -0.98 -32.11 0.49
N PHE A 598 -1.90 -32.52 -0.40
CA PHE A 598 -3.30 -32.85 -0.06
C PHE A 598 -3.85 -34.04 -0.86
N SER A 599 -2.98 -34.91 -1.36
CA SER A 599 -3.32 -36.16 -2.05
C SER A 599 -2.52 -37.34 -1.49
N GLY A 600 -2.93 -38.57 -1.84
CA GLY A 600 -2.26 -39.79 -1.35
C GLY A 600 -2.25 -39.86 0.18
N ASP A 601 -1.07 -40.05 0.78
CA ASP A 601 -0.90 -40.12 2.25
C ASP A 601 -1.13 -38.76 2.94
N ASN A 602 -1.12 -37.66 2.19
CA ASN A 602 -1.36 -36.30 2.70
C ASN A 602 -2.81 -35.83 2.50
N LEU A 603 -3.70 -36.71 2.02
CA LEU A 603 -5.10 -36.38 1.76
C LEU A 603 -5.76 -35.75 3.00
N ASP A 604 -6.31 -34.55 2.81
CA ASP A 604 -7.13 -33.89 3.82
C ASP A 604 -8.63 -34.15 3.54
N PRO A 605 -9.53 -33.84 4.50
CA PRO A 605 -10.96 -34.09 4.32
C PRO A 605 -11.61 -33.32 3.16
N LEU A 606 -10.91 -32.38 2.52
CA LEU A 606 -11.43 -31.53 1.45
C LEU A 606 -11.24 -32.12 0.05
N GLY A 607 -10.62 -33.30 -0.05
CA GLY A 607 -10.38 -34.00 -1.31
C GLY A 607 -9.12 -33.53 -2.05
N ASP A 608 -8.81 -34.20 -3.15
CA ASP A 608 -7.56 -34.05 -3.92
C ASP A 608 -7.76 -33.32 -5.27
N ASP A 609 -8.82 -32.54 -5.41
CA ASP A 609 -9.09 -31.79 -6.64
C ASP A 609 -7.98 -30.76 -6.91
N LEU A 610 -7.34 -30.89 -8.07
CA LEU A 610 -6.23 -30.04 -8.48
C LEU A 610 -6.67 -28.59 -8.75
N SER A 611 -7.95 -28.37 -9.05
CA SER A 611 -8.50 -27.01 -9.23
C SER A 611 -8.30 -26.11 -8.01
N ARG A 612 -8.10 -26.69 -6.81
CA ARG A 612 -7.71 -25.97 -5.58
C ARG A 612 -6.46 -25.11 -5.77
N CYS A 613 -5.57 -25.49 -6.68
CA CYS A 613 -4.33 -24.78 -6.97
C CYS A 613 -4.51 -23.64 -8.01
N THR A 614 -5.74 -23.31 -8.41
CA THR A 614 -6.02 -22.18 -9.33
C THR A 614 -6.17 -20.83 -8.62
N GLU A 615 -6.31 -20.84 -7.29
CA GLU A 615 -6.38 -19.63 -6.48
C GLU A 615 -5.97 -19.91 -5.02
N GLY A 616 -5.47 -18.90 -4.33
CA GLY A 616 -5.04 -19.03 -2.94
C GLY A 616 -4.20 -17.85 -2.49
N HIS A 617 -3.17 -18.09 -1.69
CA HIS A 617 -2.24 -17.05 -1.22
C HIS A 617 -0.81 -17.60 -1.29
N PHE A 618 0.20 -16.73 -1.19
CA PHE A 618 1.59 -17.17 -1.22
C PHE A 618 2.46 -16.35 -0.28
N GLU A 619 3.61 -16.92 0.06
CA GLU A 619 4.58 -16.29 0.95
C GLU A 619 5.99 -16.45 0.42
N ILE A 620 6.84 -15.51 0.81
CA ILE A 620 8.27 -15.52 0.50
C ILE A 620 9.04 -15.28 1.79
N ILE A 621 9.96 -16.17 2.11
CA ILE A 621 10.72 -16.16 3.37
C ILE A 621 12.21 -16.09 3.05
N GLU A 622 12.90 -15.08 3.55
CA GLU A 622 14.36 -15.00 3.53
C GLU A 622 14.93 -16.12 4.42
N MET A 623 15.68 -17.04 3.80
CA MET A 623 16.32 -18.15 4.49
C MET A 623 17.66 -17.75 5.11
N GLY A 624 18.30 -16.70 4.59
CA GLY A 624 19.55 -16.17 5.10
C GLY A 624 20.37 -15.45 4.03
N VAL A 625 21.47 -14.85 4.48
CA VAL A 625 22.46 -14.17 3.64
C VAL A 625 23.61 -15.13 3.33
N ILE A 626 24.03 -15.21 2.07
CA ILE A 626 25.15 -16.07 1.66
C ILE A 626 26.47 -15.32 1.91
N GLY A 627 27.26 -15.80 2.88
CA GLY A 627 28.40 -15.08 3.46
C GLY A 627 29.80 -15.59 3.08
N ASP A 628 29.97 -16.38 2.01
CA ASP A 628 31.28 -16.97 1.69
C ASP A 628 32.35 -15.88 1.39
N ALA A 629 33.32 -15.77 2.30
CA ALA A 629 34.23 -14.63 2.46
C ALA A 629 35.36 -14.51 1.40
N THR A 630 35.24 -15.14 0.24
CA THR A 630 36.32 -15.11 -0.77
C THR A 630 35.80 -14.82 -2.18
N ILE A 631 35.97 -13.59 -2.64
CA ILE A 631 35.81 -13.24 -4.06
C ILE A 631 36.90 -13.96 -4.85
N GLY A 632 36.53 -14.99 -5.59
CA GLY A 632 37.38 -15.80 -6.45
C GLY A 632 36.54 -16.69 -7.37
N ILE A 633 37.08 -17.04 -8.53
CA ILE A 633 36.42 -17.88 -9.54
C ILE A 633 36.08 -19.24 -8.89
N SER A 634 34.77 -19.52 -8.70
CA SER A 634 34.15 -20.78 -8.21
C SER A 634 33.49 -20.80 -6.80
N THR A 635 33.15 -19.68 -6.16
CA THR A 635 32.30 -19.69 -4.94
C THR A 635 30.80 -19.66 -5.26
N THR A 636 29.95 -20.11 -4.31
CA THR A 636 28.48 -20.05 -4.43
C THR A 636 27.99 -18.64 -4.76
N GLN A 637 28.50 -17.64 -4.03
CA GLN A 637 28.15 -16.23 -4.26
C GLN A 637 28.55 -15.78 -5.67
N TYR A 638 29.75 -16.17 -6.13
CA TYR A 638 30.19 -15.85 -7.49
C TYR A 638 29.24 -16.44 -8.55
N GLY A 639 28.76 -17.68 -8.37
CA GLY A 639 27.83 -18.30 -9.31
C GLY A 639 26.49 -17.58 -9.44
N ILE A 640 25.98 -17.00 -8.35
CA ILE A 640 24.70 -16.28 -8.30
C ILE A 640 24.80 -14.88 -8.92
N LEU A 641 25.94 -14.18 -8.75
CA LEU A 641 26.12 -12.83 -9.29
C LEU A 641 25.90 -12.78 -10.81
N HIS A 642 25.24 -11.73 -11.28
CA HIS A 642 25.00 -11.51 -12.71
C HIS A 642 26.24 -10.94 -13.43
N ASP A 643 26.46 -11.37 -14.67
CA ASP A 643 27.39 -10.79 -15.64
C ASP A 643 26.68 -10.70 -17.00
N ASN A 644 26.43 -9.47 -17.47
CA ASN A 644 25.61 -9.18 -18.66
C ASN A 644 24.21 -9.83 -18.59
N GLY A 645 23.53 -9.71 -17.45
CA GLY A 645 22.12 -10.10 -17.29
C GLY A 645 21.91 -11.60 -17.14
N ARG A 646 22.97 -12.36 -16.84
CA ARG A 646 22.89 -13.79 -16.54
C ARG A 646 23.77 -14.14 -15.35
N PRO A 647 23.35 -15.05 -14.45
CA PRO A 647 24.23 -15.53 -13.39
C PRO A 647 25.48 -16.19 -13.97
N ASN A 648 26.60 -16.07 -13.26
CA ASN A 648 27.87 -16.65 -13.73
C ASN A 648 27.80 -18.19 -13.84
N ASP A 649 27.16 -18.86 -12.87
CA ASP A 649 27.01 -20.32 -12.84
C ASP A 649 25.99 -20.76 -11.78
N CYS A 650 24.73 -20.98 -12.15
CA CYS A 650 23.73 -21.56 -11.23
C CYS A 650 24.00 -23.03 -10.89
N GLY A 651 24.90 -23.72 -11.61
CA GLY A 651 25.27 -25.11 -11.33
C GLY A 651 25.91 -25.30 -9.95
N VAL A 652 26.53 -24.24 -9.41
CA VAL A 652 27.13 -24.27 -8.06
C VAL A 652 26.13 -24.63 -6.96
N LEU A 653 24.84 -24.31 -7.15
CA LEU A 653 23.78 -24.63 -6.19
C LEU A 653 23.52 -26.15 -6.15
N ILE A 654 23.48 -26.78 -7.33
CA ILE A 654 23.32 -28.23 -7.48
C ILE A 654 24.55 -28.95 -6.92
N ASP A 655 25.74 -28.40 -7.18
CA ASP A 655 26.99 -28.95 -6.64
C ASP A 655 27.01 -28.90 -5.12
N ASN A 656 26.54 -27.81 -4.48
CA ASN A 656 26.45 -27.73 -3.02
C ASN A 656 25.48 -28.78 -2.42
N TRP A 657 24.32 -29.01 -3.05
CA TRP A 657 23.38 -30.05 -2.60
C TRP A 657 23.87 -31.48 -2.84
N SER A 658 24.75 -31.68 -3.82
CA SER A 658 25.36 -32.98 -4.11
C SER A 658 26.68 -33.23 -3.36
N GLY A 659 27.13 -32.28 -2.54
CA GLY A 659 28.40 -32.35 -1.80
C GLY A 659 29.64 -32.22 -2.69
N LEU A 660 29.47 -31.69 -3.91
CA LEU A 660 30.53 -31.44 -4.89
C LEU A 660 30.95 -29.95 -4.93
N GLY A 661 30.15 -29.07 -4.33
CA GLY A 661 30.35 -27.63 -4.33
C GLY A 661 31.33 -27.12 -3.27
N THR A 662 31.46 -25.80 -3.16
CA THR A 662 32.32 -25.16 -2.14
C THR A 662 31.68 -25.17 -0.76
N LEU A 663 30.36 -25.25 -0.70
CA LEU A 663 29.57 -25.44 0.51
C LEU A 663 28.96 -26.84 0.51
N ASP A 664 28.75 -27.42 1.68
CA ASP A 664 28.24 -28.77 1.82
C ASP A 664 26.82 -28.79 2.40
N TRP A 665 25.87 -28.35 1.58
CA TRP A 665 24.44 -28.32 1.93
C TRP A 665 23.84 -29.72 2.14
N SER A 666 24.49 -30.74 1.56
CA SER A 666 24.10 -32.14 1.75
C SER A 666 24.27 -32.62 3.19
N ASN A 667 25.28 -32.10 3.91
CA ASN A 667 25.53 -32.40 5.32
C ASN A 667 24.98 -31.34 6.27
N ASN A 668 25.06 -30.05 5.90
CA ASN A 668 24.49 -28.94 6.64
C ASN A 668 23.89 -27.92 5.67
N ALA A 669 22.56 -27.90 5.55
CA ALA A 669 21.85 -26.98 4.66
C ALA A 669 22.21 -25.50 4.92
N ASN A 670 22.57 -25.13 6.15
CA ASN A 670 22.95 -23.76 6.52
C ASN A 670 24.45 -23.48 6.35
N ASP A 671 25.23 -24.36 5.72
CA ASP A 671 26.65 -24.11 5.48
C ASP A 671 26.84 -22.89 4.57
N GLY A 672 27.66 -21.93 5.01
CA GLY A 672 27.90 -20.65 4.33
C GLY A 672 26.80 -19.59 4.44
N PHE A 673 25.82 -19.78 5.35
CA PHE A 673 24.75 -18.80 5.59
C PHE A 673 24.94 -18.01 6.90
N GLU A 674 24.72 -16.71 6.81
CA GLU A 674 24.48 -15.79 7.92
C GLU A 674 22.96 -15.59 8.12
N PRO A 675 22.51 -15.13 9.30
CA PRO A 675 21.11 -14.84 9.55
C PRO A 675 20.45 -13.92 8.50
N PRO A 676 19.14 -14.08 8.24
CA PRO A 676 18.43 -13.17 7.35
C PRO A 676 18.47 -11.74 7.89
N THR A 677 18.57 -10.76 6.99
CA THR A 677 18.77 -9.34 7.35
C THR A 677 17.59 -8.44 6.99
N GLY A 678 16.56 -8.98 6.34
CA GLY A 678 15.48 -8.20 5.75
C GLY A 678 15.91 -7.60 4.42
N GLY A 679 15.32 -6.49 4.02
CA GLY A 679 15.68 -5.86 2.74
C GLY A 679 14.93 -6.42 1.53
N LEU A 680 13.87 -7.23 1.74
CA LEU A 680 13.00 -7.69 0.67
C LEU A 680 11.71 -6.86 0.66
N TYR A 681 11.29 -6.41 -0.52
CA TYR A 681 9.91 -6.02 -0.76
C TYR A 681 9.38 -6.75 -2.00
N GLY A 682 8.08 -6.70 -2.22
CA GLY A 682 7.53 -7.22 -3.46
C GLY A 682 6.09 -6.80 -3.70
N SER A 683 5.64 -7.07 -4.91
CA SER A 683 4.40 -6.60 -5.48
C SER A 683 3.75 -7.72 -6.31
N ALA A 684 2.44 -7.66 -6.48
CA ALA A 684 1.73 -8.53 -7.38
C ALA A 684 0.62 -7.77 -8.10
N SER A 685 0.21 -8.25 -9.27
CA SER A 685 -0.84 -7.65 -10.08
C SER A 685 -1.79 -8.74 -10.59
N LEU A 686 -3.10 -8.47 -10.50
CA LEU A 686 -4.14 -9.28 -11.09
C LEU A 686 -4.53 -8.66 -12.43
N ILE A 687 -4.13 -9.29 -13.53
CA ILE A 687 -4.29 -8.73 -14.87
C ILE A 687 -5.21 -9.60 -15.73
N ASP A 688 -6.23 -8.97 -16.30
CA ASP A 688 -7.05 -9.51 -17.38
C ASP A 688 -6.72 -8.73 -18.66
N VAL A 689 -5.91 -9.38 -19.50
CA VAL A 689 -5.45 -8.80 -20.76
C VAL A 689 -6.61 -8.58 -21.73
N ASP A 690 -7.60 -9.47 -21.73
CA ASP A 690 -8.71 -9.44 -22.69
C ASP A 690 -9.76 -8.39 -22.32
N SER A 691 -9.93 -8.05 -21.04
CA SER A 691 -10.85 -6.98 -20.61
C SER A 691 -10.20 -5.62 -20.37
N GLY A 692 -8.87 -5.53 -20.44
CA GLY A 692 -8.14 -4.26 -20.30
C GLY A 692 -8.02 -3.80 -18.84
N THR A 693 -8.06 -4.72 -17.87
CA THR A 693 -7.98 -4.37 -16.44
C THR A 693 -6.75 -4.94 -15.77
N ASP A 694 -6.10 -4.13 -14.96
CA ASP A 694 -5.00 -4.51 -14.06
C ASP A 694 -5.27 -3.91 -12.69
N ALA A 695 -4.99 -4.66 -11.64
CA ALA A 695 -4.99 -4.14 -10.29
C ALA A 695 -3.78 -4.67 -9.51
N GLY A 696 -2.85 -3.76 -9.19
CA GLY A 696 -1.64 -4.05 -8.42
C GLY A 696 -1.84 -3.91 -6.91
N TYR A 697 -1.07 -4.68 -6.13
CA TYR A 697 -0.96 -4.53 -4.68
C TYR A 697 0.44 -4.93 -4.18
N ASP A 698 0.82 -4.34 -3.05
CA ASP A 698 2.07 -4.65 -2.36
C ASP A 698 1.92 -5.84 -1.39
N ALA A 699 3.00 -6.62 -1.25
CA ALA A 699 3.12 -7.63 -0.21
C ALA A 699 3.23 -7.01 1.18
N ILE A 700 2.76 -7.74 2.21
CA ILE A 700 2.91 -7.32 3.61
C ILE A 700 4.22 -7.87 4.15
N ALA A 701 5.12 -6.98 4.58
CA ALA A 701 6.45 -7.35 5.07
C ALA A 701 6.50 -7.52 6.60
N ILE A 702 7.21 -8.56 7.05
CA ILE A 702 7.50 -8.81 8.47
C ILE A 702 9.00 -8.62 8.74
N ASN A 703 9.32 -7.82 9.75
CA ASN A 703 10.65 -7.61 10.28
C ASN A 703 10.93 -8.54 11.47
N GLY A 704 12.20 -8.94 11.64
CA GLY A 704 12.64 -9.72 12.79
C GLY A 704 11.96 -11.09 12.92
N TYR A 705 11.71 -11.75 11.80
CA TYR A 705 11.14 -13.09 11.74
C TYR A 705 12.10 -14.18 12.26
N SER A 706 13.36 -14.10 11.84
CA SER A 706 14.43 -15.00 12.26
C SER A 706 15.74 -14.26 12.50
N ASN A 707 16.49 -14.71 13.51
CA ASN A 707 17.88 -14.28 13.75
C ASN A 707 18.88 -15.44 13.53
N GLN A 708 18.44 -16.52 12.87
CA GLN A 708 19.27 -17.67 12.47
C GLN A 708 19.01 -18.04 11.00
N PRO A 709 19.99 -18.64 10.30
CA PRO A 709 19.77 -19.25 8.99
C PRO A 709 18.70 -20.36 9.01
N GLN A 710 17.86 -20.39 7.98
CA GLN A 710 16.76 -21.33 7.79
C GLN A 710 16.77 -21.95 6.38
N HIS A 711 17.94 -22.06 5.77
CA HIS A 711 18.10 -22.65 4.45
C HIS A 711 17.78 -24.15 4.49
N THR A 712 16.98 -24.58 3.52
CA THR A 712 16.52 -25.98 3.42
C THR A 712 16.53 -26.44 1.97
N ASN A 713 16.52 -27.77 1.80
CA ASN A 713 16.45 -28.39 0.49
C ASN A 713 15.16 -27.94 -0.24
N PRO A 714 15.17 -27.71 -1.56
CA PRO A 714 13.98 -27.30 -2.30
C PRO A 714 12.79 -28.26 -2.15
N GLY A 715 13.03 -29.56 -1.95
CA GLY A 715 11.97 -30.56 -1.68
C GLY A 715 11.44 -30.57 -0.24
N SER A 716 11.99 -29.73 0.64
CA SER A 716 11.46 -29.48 1.99
C SER A 716 10.34 -28.46 1.92
N LEU A 717 9.25 -28.71 2.66
CA LEU A 717 8.15 -27.74 2.79
C LEU A 717 8.48 -26.60 3.75
N LEU A 718 9.61 -26.70 4.44
CA LEU A 718 10.14 -25.65 5.31
C LEU A 718 11.11 -24.78 4.51
N PRO A 719 11.44 -23.56 4.98
CA PRO A 719 10.77 -22.86 6.08
C PRO A 719 9.31 -22.50 5.77
N ASP A 720 8.53 -22.33 6.82
CA ASP A 720 7.15 -21.84 6.82
C ASP A 720 6.91 -20.86 7.97
N LEU A 721 5.76 -20.19 8.03
CA LEU A 721 5.49 -19.17 9.06
C LEU A 721 5.66 -19.67 10.52
N SER A 722 5.69 -20.97 10.78
CA SER A 722 5.96 -21.53 12.11
C SER A 722 7.44 -21.80 12.41
N THR A 723 8.32 -21.65 11.43
CA THR A 723 9.74 -22.03 11.58
C THR A 723 10.63 -20.95 12.14
N GLY A 724 10.21 -19.68 12.10
CA GLY A 724 10.93 -18.54 12.67
C GLY A 724 11.28 -18.78 14.14
N ASN A 725 12.34 -18.13 14.63
CA ASN A 725 12.82 -18.36 15.98
C ASN A 725 12.61 -17.16 16.93
N VAL A 726 12.12 -16.04 16.42
CA VAL A 726 11.73 -14.89 17.24
C VAL A 726 10.29 -15.07 17.72
N THR A 727 10.09 -14.98 19.04
CA THR A 727 8.78 -15.16 19.68
C THR A 727 8.30 -13.92 20.44
N LYS A 728 8.98 -12.79 20.30
CA LYS A 728 8.59 -11.52 20.89
C LYS A 728 8.10 -10.59 19.78
N THR A 729 6.94 -9.95 19.96
CA THR A 729 6.41 -8.98 18.98
C THR A 729 6.48 -7.55 19.52
N SER A 730 6.61 -6.58 18.63
CA SER A 730 6.41 -5.15 18.86
C SER A 730 5.23 -4.69 18.00
N ILE A 731 4.13 -4.25 18.63
CA ILE A 731 2.88 -3.87 17.94
C ILE A 731 2.46 -2.46 18.38
N GLU A 732 2.27 -1.56 17.43
CA GLU A 732 1.73 -0.21 17.68
C GLU A 732 0.23 -0.28 18.01
N THR A 733 -0.17 0.40 19.09
CA THR A 733 -1.55 0.48 19.58
C THR A 733 -1.92 1.94 19.83
N ASP A 734 -3.20 2.23 20.06
CA ASP A 734 -3.67 3.58 20.40
C ASP A 734 -3.14 4.11 21.74
N ASN A 735 -2.50 3.25 22.56
CA ASN A 735 -1.87 3.63 23.83
C ASN A 735 -0.33 3.51 23.77
N GLY A 736 0.24 3.51 22.57
CA GLY A 736 1.67 3.33 22.33
C GLY A 736 2.03 1.89 21.93
N VAL A 737 3.31 1.54 22.08
CA VAL A 737 3.88 0.30 21.54
C VAL A 737 3.82 -0.81 22.59
N LEU A 738 3.18 -1.92 22.23
CA LEU A 738 3.03 -3.09 23.08
C LEU A 738 4.03 -4.19 22.68
N LYS A 739 4.96 -4.50 23.60
CA LYS A 739 5.86 -5.65 23.47
C LYS A 739 5.26 -6.88 24.15
N THR A 740 5.13 -7.99 23.42
CA THR A 740 4.51 -9.23 23.94
C THR A 740 5.38 -10.43 23.65
N ASN A 741 5.60 -11.27 24.66
CA ASN A 741 6.26 -12.57 24.53
C ASN A 741 5.22 -13.67 24.26
N TRP A 742 5.52 -14.53 23.29
CA TRP A 742 4.67 -15.63 22.85
C TRP A 742 5.35 -16.98 23.09
N GLN A 743 4.54 -18.04 23.17
CA GLN A 743 5.06 -19.40 23.37
C GLN A 743 5.74 -19.97 22.13
N THR A 744 5.27 -19.58 20.95
CA THR A 744 5.74 -20.06 19.65
C THR A 744 5.93 -18.88 18.69
N SER A 745 6.73 -19.06 17.62
CA SER A 745 6.88 -18.01 16.61
C SER A 745 5.63 -17.85 15.75
N VAL A 746 4.86 -18.92 15.52
CA VAL A 746 3.59 -18.83 14.79
C VAL A 746 2.54 -18.01 15.55
N ASP A 747 2.56 -18.05 16.89
CA ASP A 747 1.75 -17.17 17.72
C ASP A 747 2.19 -15.70 17.59
N ALA A 748 3.51 -15.46 17.52
CA ALA A 748 4.05 -14.13 17.25
C ALA A 748 3.62 -13.60 15.87
N VAL A 749 3.74 -14.41 14.81
CA VAL A 749 3.25 -14.06 13.46
C VAL A 749 1.74 -13.80 13.48
N SER A 750 0.96 -14.67 14.11
CA SER A 750 -0.49 -14.52 14.20
C SER A 750 -0.88 -13.23 14.92
N ALA A 751 -0.20 -12.90 16.02
CA ALA A 751 -0.44 -11.67 16.77
C ALA A 751 -0.20 -10.40 15.94
N LEU A 752 0.75 -10.42 15.00
CA LEU A 752 0.95 -9.32 14.06
C LEU A 752 -0.28 -9.05 13.20
N PHE A 753 -1.14 -10.04 12.95
CA PHE A 753 -2.35 -9.89 12.12
C PHE A 753 -3.66 -9.95 12.92
N MET A 754 -3.60 -10.18 14.24
CA MET A 754 -4.79 -10.27 15.10
C MET A 754 -5.60 -8.96 15.07
N SER A 755 -6.78 -9.03 14.46
CA SER A 755 -7.71 -7.92 14.32
C SER A 755 -9.11 -8.33 14.77
N SER A 756 -9.79 -7.42 15.49
CA SER A 756 -11.18 -7.60 15.90
C SER A 756 -12.17 -7.21 14.82
N GLN A 757 -11.78 -6.29 13.92
CA GLN A 757 -12.60 -5.83 12.81
C GLN A 757 -11.74 -5.61 11.57
N LYS A 758 -12.35 -5.79 10.39
CA LYS A 758 -11.81 -5.45 9.07
C LYS A 758 -12.82 -4.57 8.35
N LEU A 759 -12.39 -3.49 7.71
CA LEU A 759 -13.29 -2.54 7.03
C LEU A 759 -12.70 -2.00 5.73
N ASN A 760 -13.59 -1.66 4.79
CA ASN A 760 -13.27 -1.09 3.49
C ASN A 760 -14.53 -0.47 2.86
N ASP A 761 -14.36 0.40 1.87
CA ASP A 761 -15.46 0.97 1.10
C ASP A 761 -15.91 0.03 -0.04
N PHE A 762 -17.10 0.28 -0.60
CA PHE A 762 -17.61 -0.48 -1.73
C PHE A 762 -18.49 0.39 -2.64
N VAL A 763 -18.57 -0.02 -3.90
CA VAL A 763 -19.44 0.56 -4.92
C VAL A 763 -19.95 -0.55 -5.83
N ILE A 764 -21.27 -0.60 -6.00
CA ILE A 764 -21.99 -1.61 -6.78
C ILE A 764 -23.07 -0.97 -7.66
N SER A 765 -22.86 0.30 -8.03
CA SER A 765 -23.85 1.07 -8.78
C SER A 765 -23.92 0.61 -10.24
N ASP A 766 -25.08 0.09 -10.63
CA ASP A 766 -25.39 -0.33 -12.01
C ASP A 766 -25.15 0.79 -13.04
N ASN A 767 -25.30 2.06 -12.65
CA ASN A 767 -25.18 3.21 -13.55
C ASN A 767 -23.77 3.38 -14.14
N ILE A 768 -22.76 2.86 -13.45
CA ILE A 768 -21.34 2.89 -13.86
C ILE A 768 -20.76 1.47 -14.00
N GLY A 769 -21.62 0.45 -13.99
CA GLY A 769 -21.22 -0.95 -14.05
C GLY A 769 -20.17 -1.30 -13.00
N ALA A 770 -20.36 -0.80 -11.77
CA ALA A 770 -19.42 -1.04 -10.68
C ALA A 770 -19.68 -2.39 -10.01
N GLU A 771 -18.61 -3.11 -9.74
CA GLU A 771 -18.60 -4.38 -9.01
C GLU A 771 -17.56 -4.29 -7.88
N THR A 772 -17.81 -4.95 -6.74
CA THR A 772 -16.88 -5.02 -5.61
C THR A 772 -16.80 -6.44 -5.05
N GLU A 773 -15.59 -6.99 -4.94
CA GLU A 773 -15.33 -8.26 -4.26
C GLU A 773 -14.26 -8.12 -3.18
N TRP A 774 -14.43 -8.84 -2.07
CA TRP A 774 -13.58 -8.76 -0.88
C TRP A 774 -12.79 -10.03 -0.69
N ILE A 775 -11.47 -9.90 -0.54
CA ILE A 775 -10.56 -11.00 -0.25
C ILE A 775 -10.25 -10.96 1.25
N THR A 776 -10.45 -12.08 1.94
CA THR A 776 -10.09 -12.27 3.35
C THR A 776 -9.20 -13.49 3.51
N THR A 777 -7.96 -13.26 3.92
CA THR A 777 -6.95 -14.30 4.11
C THR A 777 -6.55 -14.42 5.57
N PHE A 778 -6.48 -15.65 6.07
CA PHE A 778 -6.00 -16.04 7.38
C PHE A 778 -4.68 -16.81 7.25
N PRO A 779 -3.52 -16.13 7.15
CA PRO A 779 -2.25 -16.74 6.74
C PRO A 779 -1.81 -17.91 7.64
N THR A 780 -2.17 -17.85 8.92
CA THR A 780 -1.75 -18.84 9.91
C THR A 780 -2.82 -19.88 10.27
N LYS A 781 -4.01 -19.85 9.64
CA LYS A 781 -5.17 -20.69 10.02
C LYS A 781 -4.83 -22.18 10.15
N ARG A 782 -4.09 -22.73 9.17
CA ARG A 782 -3.71 -24.15 9.15
C ARG A 782 -3.01 -24.62 10.43
N PHE A 783 -2.20 -23.77 11.06
CA PHE A 783 -1.45 -24.11 12.27
C PHE A 783 -2.33 -24.27 13.50
N TYR A 784 -3.59 -23.84 13.41
CA TYR A 784 -4.54 -23.89 14.53
C TYR A 784 -5.69 -24.87 14.31
N VAL A 785 -6.03 -25.20 13.06
CA VAL A 785 -7.22 -26.01 12.73
C VAL A 785 -6.91 -27.36 12.09
N ASP A 786 -5.71 -27.52 11.49
CA ASP A 786 -5.31 -28.75 10.83
C ASP A 786 -4.40 -29.59 11.75
N PRO A 787 -4.81 -30.81 12.14
CA PRO A 787 -4.02 -31.68 13.00
C PRO A 787 -2.62 -32.01 12.48
N ASN A 788 -2.39 -31.93 11.16
CA ASN A 788 -1.08 -32.17 10.55
C ASN A 788 -0.08 -31.06 10.88
N PHE A 789 -0.56 -29.85 11.21
CA PHE A 789 0.28 -28.69 11.51
C PHE A 789 0.19 -28.27 12.99
N SER A 790 -1.00 -28.34 13.59
CA SER A 790 -1.23 -27.88 14.97
C SER A 790 -0.68 -28.85 16.03
N GLY A 791 -0.41 -30.11 15.66
CA GLY A 791 -0.08 -31.17 16.61
C GLY A 791 -1.23 -31.52 17.57
N SER A 792 -2.44 -31.01 17.31
CA SER A 792 -3.65 -31.21 18.12
C SER A 792 -4.79 -31.77 17.27
N ALA A 793 -5.49 -32.77 17.80
CA ALA A 793 -6.70 -33.30 17.17
C ALA A 793 -7.92 -32.35 17.29
N LEU A 794 -7.82 -31.33 18.14
CA LEU A 794 -8.83 -30.30 18.34
C LEU A 794 -8.27 -28.95 17.90
N PRO A 795 -9.12 -28.05 17.36
CA PRO A 795 -8.69 -26.69 17.04
C PRO A 795 -8.18 -25.98 18.30
N ILE A 796 -7.15 -25.16 18.13
CA ILE A 796 -6.58 -24.33 19.19
C ILE A 796 -6.81 -22.84 18.90
N PRO A 797 -6.89 -21.97 19.94
CA PRO A 797 -7.11 -20.55 19.74
C PRO A 797 -6.08 -19.92 18.79
N PRO A 798 -6.47 -18.97 17.94
CA PRO A 798 -7.71 -18.19 17.99
C PRO A 798 -8.89 -18.84 17.22
N PHE A 799 -8.69 -20.00 16.60
CA PHE A 799 -9.73 -20.73 15.86
C PHE A 799 -10.47 -21.72 16.78
N LYS A 800 -11.75 -21.91 16.51
CA LYS A 800 -12.69 -22.69 17.33
C LYS A 800 -13.18 -23.94 16.60
N ILE A 801 -13.16 -23.92 15.27
CA ILE A 801 -13.66 -25.01 14.44
C ILE A 801 -12.49 -25.69 13.73
N GLY A 802 -12.37 -27.00 13.92
CA GLY A 802 -11.31 -27.81 13.30
C GLY A 802 -11.63 -28.14 11.85
N LEU A 803 -10.61 -28.54 11.10
CA LEU A 803 -10.77 -28.95 9.71
C LEU A 803 -11.72 -30.15 9.57
N SER A 804 -12.70 -30.03 8.67
CA SER A 804 -13.65 -31.08 8.30
C SER A 804 -13.83 -31.15 6.77
N GLU A 805 -14.69 -32.03 6.27
CA GLU A 805 -15.04 -32.10 4.83
C GLU A 805 -15.73 -30.82 4.31
N PHE A 806 -16.24 -29.98 5.21
CA PHE A 806 -16.84 -28.67 4.90
C PHE A 806 -15.89 -27.49 5.16
N GLY A 807 -14.62 -27.75 5.50
CA GLY A 807 -13.67 -26.72 5.93
C GLY A 807 -13.68 -26.48 7.43
N SER A 808 -13.09 -25.35 7.84
CA SER A 808 -12.97 -24.89 9.24
C SER A 808 -13.73 -23.56 9.41
N CYS A 809 -15.06 -23.66 9.34
CA CYS A 809 -16.00 -22.54 9.26
C CYS A 809 -16.09 -21.74 10.55
N GLU A 810 -15.67 -20.47 10.50
CA GLU A 810 -15.79 -19.52 11.60
C GLU A 810 -16.93 -18.55 11.32
N ASN A 811 -17.76 -18.29 12.33
CA ASN A 811 -18.88 -17.35 12.22
C ASN A 811 -18.41 -15.92 12.37
N HIS A 812 -18.93 -15.04 11.51
CA HIS A 812 -18.63 -13.61 11.54
C HIS A 812 -19.89 -12.77 11.37
N ARG A 813 -19.80 -11.48 11.69
CA ARG A 813 -20.88 -10.53 11.46
C ARG A 813 -20.43 -9.47 10.46
N PHE A 814 -21.31 -9.12 9.55
CA PHE A 814 -21.12 -8.00 8.64
C PHE A 814 -22.02 -6.84 9.06
N LYS A 815 -21.50 -5.63 8.89
CA LYS A 815 -22.30 -4.40 8.94
C LYS A 815 -21.93 -3.56 7.74
N ALA A 816 -22.93 -3.12 7.00
CA ALA A 816 -22.78 -2.18 5.89
C ALA A 816 -23.50 -0.89 6.23
N PHE A 817 -22.85 0.22 5.90
CA PHE A 817 -23.31 1.58 6.12
C PHE A 817 -23.34 2.27 4.77
N GLY A 818 -24.51 2.79 4.39
CA GLY A 818 -24.65 3.64 3.23
C GLY A 818 -23.98 4.98 3.47
N ARG A 819 -23.86 5.79 2.41
CA ARG A 819 -23.24 7.12 2.52
C ARG A 819 -23.89 7.99 3.59
N GLU A 820 -25.23 8.03 3.60
CA GLU A 820 -26.01 8.86 4.53
C GLU A 820 -26.38 8.11 5.83
N GLN A 821 -25.40 7.41 6.42
CA GLN A 821 -25.50 6.69 7.70
C GLN A 821 -26.58 5.59 7.75
N GLN A 822 -27.15 5.21 6.60
CA GLN A 822 -28.16 4.16 6.56
C GLN A 822 -27.53 2.83 6.96
N LEU A 823 -28.07 2.20 7.99
CA LEU A 823 -27.71 0.82 8.33
C LEU A 823 -28.39 -0.12 7.35
N GLY A 824 -27.63 -0.69 6.42
CA GLY A 824 -28.13 -1.67 5.46
C GLY A 824 -28.36 -3.04 6.11
N MET A 825 -27.52 -3.40 7.08
CA MET A 825 -27.61 -4.68 7.79
C MET A 825 -27.12 -4.60 9.25
N GLN A 826 -27.91 -5.17 10.15
CA GLN A 826 -27.44 -5.74 11.42
C GLN A 826 -27.99 -7.16 11.54
N MET A 827 -27.22 -8.15 11.08
CA MET A 827 -27.53 -9.56 11.35
C MET A 827 -27.29 -9.83 12.85
N GLY A 828 -28.33 -9.60 13.66
CA GLY A 828 -28.47 -10.11 15.02
C GLY A 828 -29.22 -11.45 15.01
N PRO A 829 -29.20 -12.23 16.12
CA PRO A 829 -29.81 -13.55 16.15
C PRO A 829 -31.31 -13.46 15.82
N VAL A 830 -31.70 -13.97 14.65
CA VAL A 830 -33.10 -14.11 14.25
C VAL A 830 -33.79 -15.04 15.25
N ALA A 831 -34.99 -14.64 15.69
CA ALA A 831 -35.81 -15.46 16.57
C ALA A 831 -36.14 -16.81 15.90
N ILE A 832 -35.60 -17.89 16.46
CA ILE A 832 -35.76 -19.27 16.01
C ILE A 832 -37.24 -19.69 16.02
N PHE A 833 -37.77 -20.13 14.88
CA PHE A 833 -38.90 -21.07 14.87
C PHE A 833 -38.35 -22.48 15.07
N ASP A 834 -38.80 -23.17 16.11
CA ASP A 834 -38.34 -24.51 16.49
C ASP A 834 -39.15 -25.62 15.77
N PRO A 835 -38.52 -26.69 15.23
CA PRO A 835 -37.08 -26.95 15.18
C PRO A 835 -36.44 -26.72 13.79
N PRO A 836 -35.31 -25.98 13.73
CA PRO A 836 -34.47 -25.94 12.55
C PRO A 836 -33.71 -27.28 12.35
N PRO A 837 -33.36 -27.64 11.10
CA PRO A 837 -32.51 -28.79 10.81
C PRO A 837 -31.12 -28.67 11.48
N PRO A 838 -30.37 -29.78 11.65
CA PRO A 838 -29.09 -29.80 12.37
C PRO A 838 -27.96 -28.91 11.83
N ASN A 839 -28.07 -28.36 10.61
CA ASN A 839 -26.98 -27.66 9.91
C ASN A 839 -27.37 -26.24 9.43
N TYR A 840 -28.40 -25.63 10.00
CA TYR A 840 -28.74 -24.24 9.66
C TYR A 840 -27.94 -23.30 10.57
N ASN A 841 -26.84 -22.74 10.05
CA ASN A 841 -26.26 -21.54 10.65
C ASN A 841 -27.08 -20.33 10.15
N ILE A 842 -27.02 -19.20 10.85
CA ILE A 842 -27.72 -17.97 10.46
C ILE A 842 -26.73 -16.82 10.25
N PHE A 843 -25.44 -17.13 10.23
CA PHE A 843 -24.34 -16.19 10.09
C PHE A 843 -23.44 -16.66 8.96
N PRO A 844 -22.97 -15.74 8.10
CA PRO A 844 -21.99 -16.06 7.07
C PRO A 844 -20.71 -16.62 7.71
N GLU A 845 -20.14 -17.64 7.06
CA GLU A 845 -19.01 -18.40 7.58
C GLU A 845 -17.77 -18.28 6.68
N TYR A 846 -16.63 -17.94 7.27
CA TYR A 846 -15.34 -18.09 6.59
C TYR A 846 -14.74 -19.47 6.88
N CYS A 847 -14.92 -20.39 5.94
CA CYS A 847 -14.47 -21.78 6.04
C CYS A 847 -13.01 -21.99 5.66
N TRP A 848 -12.49 -21.14 4.79
CA TRP A 848 -11.23 -21.34 4.10
C TRP A 848 -10.11 -20.50 4.71
N SER A 849 -8.87 -20.77 4.31
CA SER A 849 -7.72 -19.90 4.60
C SER A 849 -7.80 -18.60 3.82
N VAL A 850 -8.33 -18.63 2.60
CA VAL A 850 -8.62 -17.48 1.75
C VAL A 850 -10.11 -17.53 1.43
N ASN A 851 -10.83 -16.44 1.60
CA ASN A 851 -12.27 -16.37 1.38
C ASN A 851 -12.58 -15.16 0.50
N VAL A 852 -13.40 -15.36 -0.53
CA VAL A 852 -13.88 -14.30 -1.42
C VAL A 852 -15.35 -14.04 -1.11
N SER A 853 -15.69 -12.76 -0.92
CA SER A 853 -17.06 -12.31 -0.62
C SER A 853 -17.49 -11.29 -1.66
N ASP A 854 -18.56 -11.60 -2.40
CA ASP A 854 -19.15 -10.71 -3.38
C ASP A 854 -20.08 -9.70 -2.70
N VAL A 855 -20.10 -8.43 -3.15
CA VAL A 855 -21.00 -7.36 -2.68
C VAL A 855 -22.03 -6.97 -3.75
N ASN A 856 -21.93 -7.50 -4.97
CA ASN A 856 -22.73 -7.11 -6.14
C ASN A 856 -24.25 -7.41 -6.02
N GLN A 857 -25.13 -6.73 -6.74
CA GLN A 857 -26.58 -7.00 -6.62
C GLN A 857 -27.03 -8.25 -7.42
N GLY A 858 -27.90 -9.07 -6.84
CA GLY A 858 -28.66 -10.14 -7.52
C GLY A 858 -27.92 -11.47 -7.79
N ASP A 859 -28.59 -12.41 -8.47
CA ASP A 859 -28.02 -13.67 -9.02
C ASP A 859 -27.06 -13.39 -10.21
N ASN A 860 -26.46 -12.21 -10.26
CA ASN A 860 -25.62 -11.81 -11.39
C ASN A 860 -24.39 -12.74 -11.43
N GLU A 861 -24.29 -13.54 -12.49
CA GLU A 861 -23.14 -14.41 -12.76
C GLU A 861 -21.83 -13.62 -13.04
N ASN A 862 -21.85 -12.29 -12.92
CA ASN A 862 -20.69 -11.43 -13.12
C ASN A 862 -19.94 -11.26 -11.79
N SER A 863 -18.86 -12.02 -11.65
CA SER A 863 -17.85 -11.87 -10.59
C SER A 863 -16.56 -11.34 -11.21
N ILE A 864 -15.80 -10.52 -10.46
CA ILE A 864 -14.49 -10.03 -10.89
C ILE A 864 -13.49 -11.19 -10.90
N LEU A 865 -13.56 -12.09 -9.93
CA LEU A 865 -12.56 -13.15 -9.69
C LEU A 865 -13.03 -14.56 -10.10
N ASP A 866 -14.34 -14.79 -10.25
CA ASP A 866 -14.97 -16.12 -10.42
C ASP A 866 -14.42 -17.15 -9.42
N SER A 867 -14.36 -16.77 -8.14
CA SER A 867 -13.73 -17.62 -7.11
C SER A 867 -14.50 -18.93 -6.88
N GLN A 868 -13.88 -19.90 -6.23
CA GLN A 868 -14.51 -21.08 -5.62
C GLN A 868 -14.38 -21.07 -4.09
N LEU A 869 -13.81 -19.99 -3.54
CA LEU A 869 -13.55 -19.80 -2.12
C LEU A 869 -14.63 -18.93 -1.46
N TRP A 870 -15.87 -19.08 -1.93
CA TRP A 870 -17.02 -18.34 -1.44
C TRP A 870 -17.27 -18.59 0.05
N LEU A 871 -17.89 -17.60 0.67
CA LEU A 871 -18.56 -17.74 1.96
C LEU A 871 -19.55 -18.92 1.94
N ASN A 872 -19.46 -19.79 2.96
CA ASN A 872 -20.43 -20.86 3.14
C ASN A 872 -21.73 -20.30 3.75
N ASP A 873 -22.86 -20.97 3.45
CA ASP A 873 -24.24 -20.58 3.77
C ASP A 873 -24.85 -19.49 2.86
N TRP A 874 -24.07 -18.84 2.01
CA TRP A 874 -24.59 -17.84 1.06
C TRP A 874 -25.27 -18.48 -0.16
N GLN A 875 -24.70 -19.55 -0.73
CA GLN A 875 -25.26 -20.23 -1.91
C GLN A 875 -26.47 -21.13 -1.62
N SER A 876 -26.72 -21.48 -0.35
CA SER A 876 -27.80 -22.39 0.03
C SER A 876 -29.14 -21.70 0.35
N ASP A 877 -29.14 -20.38 0.50
CA ASP A 877 -30.35 -19.57 0.66
C ASP A 877 -30.62 -18.76 -0.63
N PRO A 878 -31.61 -19.16 -1.46
CA PRO A 878 -31.89 -18.48 -2.73
C PRO A 878 -32.40 -17.03 -2.58
N ASP A 879 -32.55 -16.54 -1.35
CA ASP A 879 -32.93 -15.15 -1.08
C ASP A 879 -31.70 -14.20 -0.97
N TYR A 880 -30.45 -14.70 -0.96
CA TYR A 880 -29.24 -13.87 -0.76
C TYR A 880 -28.04 -14.39 -1.57
N ALA A 881 -27.60 -13.69 -2.65
CA ALA A 881 -26.51 -14.14 -3.55
C ALA A 881 -25.18 -13.34 -3.48
N SER A 882 -25.18 -12.14 -2.89
CA SER A 882 -23.98 -11.38 -2.46
C SER A 882 -24.17 -10.85 -1.04
N VAL A 883 -23.09 -10.48 -0.32
CA VAL A 883 -23.03 -10.03 1.09
C VAL A 883 -24.17 -9.08 1.49
N SER A 884 -24.87 -8.41 0.55
CA SER A 884 -26.33 -8.20 0.69
C SER A 884 -27.05 -7.77 -0.60
N ASP A 885 -28.37 -8.00 -0.64
CA ASP A 885 -29.32 -7.10 -1.32
C ASP A 885 -29.39 -5.77 -0.52
N LEU A 886 -28.34 -4.96 -0.65
CA LEU A 886 -28.24 -3.67 0.04
C LEU A 886 -29.27 -2.70 -0.50
N SER A 887 -29.89 -1.91 0.39
CA SER A 887 -30.81 -0.84 -0.02
C SER A 887 -30.09 0.39 -0.62
N PHE A 888 -28.76 0.34 -0.72
CA PHE A 888 -27.87 1.35 -1.26
C PHE A 888 -26.74 0.68 -2.07
N ASP A 889 -26.21 1.41 -3.05
CA ASP A 889 -25.21 0.93 -3.99
C ASP A 889 -23.79 1.44 -3.69
N THR A 890 -23.64 2.29 -2.67
CA THR A 890 -22.37 2.91 -2.27
C THR A 890 -22.30 3.08 -0.76
N GLY A 891 -21.12 2.89 -0.20
CA GLY A 891 -20.90 3.04 1.24
C GLY A 891 -19.63 2.33 1.71
N TRP A 892 -19.65 1.87 2.95
CA TRP A 892 -18.57 1.06 3.50
C TRP A 892 -19.11 -0.10 4.32
N MET A 893 -18.28 -1.13 4.47
CA MET A 893 -18.63 -2.35 5.18
C MET A 893 -17.56 -2.69 6.21
N GLN A 894 -17.95 -3.43 7.25
CA GLN A 894 -17.04 -4.05 8.18
C GLN A 894 -17.41 -5.51 8.46
N THR A 895 -16.39 -6.32 8.67
CA THR A 895 -16.50 -7.66 9.27
C THR A 895 -16.04 -7.60 10.72
N ASP A 896 -16.91 -8.03 11.65
CA ASP A 896 -16.60 -8.18 13.07
C ASP A 896 -16.22 -9.64 13.40
N TYR A 897 -15.03 -9.83 13.96
CA TYR A 897 -14.46 -11.14 14.33
C TYR A 897 -14.68 -11.53 15.79
N VAL A 898 -15.16 -10.58 16.62
CA VAL A 898 -15.39 -10.81 18.05
C VAL A 898 -16.89 -11.02 18.29
N ASP A 899 -17.28 -12.27 18.54
CA ASP A 899 -18.60 -12.59 19.06
C ASP A 899 -18.60 -12.42 20.59
N GLU A 900 -19.41 -11.48 21.12
CA GLU A 900 -19.44 -11.11 22.55
C GLU A 900 -20.04 -12.19 23.47
N ILE A 901 -20.31 -13.40 22.95
CA ILE A 901 -21.02 -14.44 23.69
C ILE A 901 -20.01 -15.41 24.32
N THR A 902 -19.66 -15.14 25.58
CA THR A 902 -19.06 -16.05 26.59
C THR A 902 -17.66 -16.63 26.37
N ASN A 903 -17.11 -16.73 25.15
CA ASN A 903 -15.72 -17.16 24.92
C ASN A 903 -15.17 -16.59 23.59
N PRO A 904 -14.69 -15.34 23.55
CA PRO A 904 -14.24 -14.73 22.31
C PRO A 904 -12.93 -15.37 21.81
N SER A 905 -12.78 -15.46 20.48
CA SER A 905 -11.52 -15.88 19.85
C SER A 905 -10.41 -14.91 20.28
N LYS A 906 -9.36 -15.45 20.91
CA LYS A 906 -8.23 -14.66 21.37
C LYS A 906 -6.92 -15.42 21.37
N LEU A 907 -5.83 -14.67 21.35
CA LEU A 907 -4.47 -15.14 21.53
C LEU A 907 -3.89 -14.47 22.79
N THR A 908 -3.19 -15.23 23.62
CA THR A 908 -2.73 -14.76 24.94
C THR A 908 -1.21 -14.84 25.04
N GLY A 909 -0.58 -13.72 25.36
CA GLY A 909 0.86 -13.59 25.55
C GLY A 909 1.18 -12.90 26.88
N THR A 910 2.46 -12.61 27.10
CA THR A 910 2.93 -12.02 28.37
C THR A 910 3.87 -10.83 28.13
N GLY A 911 3.61 -9.71 28.79
CA GLY A 911 4.48 -8.54 28.78
C GLY A 911 5.78 -8.78 29.55
N ASP A 912 6.79 -7.93 29.36
CA ASP A 912 8.11 -8.06 29.99
C ASP A 912 8.05 -7.92 31.53
N ASN A 913 7.02 -7.25 32.05
CA ASN A 913 6.72 -7.08 33.47
C ASN A 913 5.84 -8.21 34.07
N GLY A 914 5.42 -9.19 33.25
CA GLY A 914 4.55 -10.30 33.66
C GLY A 914 3.05 -10.07 33.43
N GLU A 915 2.64 -8.92 32.89
CA GLU A 915 1.25 -8.65 32.51
C GLU A 915 0.74 -9.66 31.47
N ILE A 916 -0.54 -9.99 31.54
CA ILE A 916 -1.19 -10.84 30.53
C ILE A 916 -1.75 -9.95 29.43
N HIS A 917 -1.36 -10.21 28.19
CA HIS A 917 -1.88 -9.52 27.00
C HIS A 917 -2.83 -10.43 26.25
N GLU A 918 -4.08 -10.01 26.09
CA GLU A 918 -5.13 -10.76 25.39
C GLU A 918 -5.55 -10.04 24.12
N PHE A 919 -5.22 -10.62 22.96
CA PHE A 919 -5.54 -10.09 21.63
C PHE A 919 -6.81 -10.78 21.12
N PHE A 920 -7.87 -10.03 20.85
CA PHE A 920 -9.16 -10.58 20.42
C PHE A 920 -9.35 -10.48 18.90
N GLY A 921 -10.05 -11.47 18.32
CA GLY A 921 -10.40 -11.51 16.91
C GLY A 921 -9.72 -12.64 16.14
N LYS A 922 -9.26 -12.38 14.90
CA LYS A 922 -8.61 -13.35 14.00
C LYS A 922 -7.36 -12.76 13.35
N PRO A 923 -6.35 -13.59 13.00
CA PRO A 923 -5.17 -13.15 12.27
C PRO A 923 -5.51 -12.98 10.79
N VAL A 924 -5.85 -11.77 10.36
CA VAL A 924 -6.43 -11.50 9.05
C VAL A 924 -5.62 -10.47 8.25
N VAL A 925 -5.54 -10.72 6.93
CA VAL A 925 -5.03 -9.80 5.91
C VAL A 925 -5.95 -9.87 4.68
N GLY A 926 -5.89 -8.87 3.79
CA GLY A 926 -6.79 -8.80 2.65
C GLY A 926 -6.86 -7.42 2.01
N PHE A 927 -7.70 -7.34 0.99
CA PHE A 927 -8.06 -6.15 0.25
C PHE A 927 -9.44 -6.35 -0.39
N ASN A 928 -10.04 -5.27 -0.90
CA ASN A 928 -11.13 -5.38 -1.88
C ASN A 928 -10.61 -5.03 -3.28
N ILE A 929 -11.29 -5.55 -4.28
CA ILE A 929 -11.13 -5.15 -5.68
C ILE A 929 -12.43 -4.53 -6.15
N GLN A 930 -12.34 -3.38 -6.80
CA GLN A 930 -13.46 -2.69 -7.44
C GLN A 930 -13.21 -2.62 -8.92
N LYS A 931 -14.20 -3.02 -9.73
CA LYS A 931 -14.15 -2.94 -11.19
C LYS A 931 -15.25 -2.03 -11.69
N TYR A 932 -14.95 -1.21 -12.69
CA TYR A 932 -15.90 -0.31 -13.32
C TYR A 932 -15.95 -0.60 -14.81
N VAL A 933 -17.15 -0.78 -15.34
CA VAL A 933 -17.39 -1.01 -16.77
C VAL A 933 -18.27 0.12 -17.30
N ASN A 934 -17.63 1.19 -17.77
CA ASN A 934 -18.37 2.31 -18.35
C ASN A 934 -18.81 1.95 -19.78
N GLY A 935 -20.12 2.03 -20.03
CA GLY A 935 -20.68 1.86 -21.37
C GLY A 935 -20.12 2.86 -22.38
N ALA A 936 -20.07 2.42 -23.64
CA ALA A 936 -19.79 3.18 -24.87
C ALA A 936 -19.61 4.72 -24.72
N LEU A 937 -18.37 5.19 -24.63
CA LEU A 937 -18.03 6.59 -24.88
C LEU A 937 -18.00 6.84 -26.40
N GLY A 938 -19.00 7.53 -26.95
CA GLY A 938 -19.05 7.95 -28.36
C GLY A 938 -20.45 7.93 -28.98
N ASP A 939 -20.61 8.53 -30.16
CA ASP A 939 -21.80 8.40 -31.00
C ASP A 939 -21.92 6.98 -31.58
N GLU A 940 -23.11 6.60 -32.09
CA GLU A 940 -23.55 5.24 -32.46
C GLU A 940 -22.61 4.43 -33.39
N ASN A 941 -21.46 4.98 -33.83
CA ASN A 941 -20.47 4.32 -34.68
C ASN A 941 -19.02 4.26 -34.11
N THR A 942 -18.73 4.81 -32.92
CA THR A 942 -17.41 4.75 -32.26
C THR A 942 -17.56 4.63 -30.74
N SER A 943 -18.28 3.61 -30.28
CA SER A 943 -18.37 3.25 -28.86
C SER A 943 -17.00 2.79 -28.34
N ILE A 944 -16.40 3.52 -27.41
CA ILE A 944 -15.23 3.06 -26.66
C ILE A 944 -15.67 2.57 -25.28
N LEU A 945 -15.34 1.33 -24.90
CA LEU A 945 -15.55 0.80 -23.55
C LEU A 945 -14.31 1.12 -22.70
N ALA A 946 -14.51 1.83 -21.59
CA ALA A 946 -13.48 2.18 -20.63
C ALA A 946 -13.68 1.32 -19.38
N ASN A 947 -12.91 0.23 -19.28
CA ASN A 947 -12.88 -0.64 -18.11
C ASN A 947 -11.66 -0.27 -17.26
N TYR A 948 -11.81 -0.26 -15.95
CA TYR A 948 -10.68 -0.15 -15.03
C TYR A 948 -10.99 -0.89 -13.73
N ALA A 949 -9.93 -1.31 -13.04
CA ALA A 949 -10.02 -1.95 -11.74
C ALA A 949 -9.05 -1.29 -10.77
N VAL A 950 -9.43 -1.25 -9.50
CA VAL A 950 -8.58 -0.75 -8.41
C VAL A 950 -8.62 -1.73 -7.25
N ILE A 951 -7.49 -1.91 -6.57
CA ILE A 951 -7.42 -2.61 -5.29
C ILE A 951 -7.25 -1.59 -4.18
N LYS A 952 -8.02 -1.74 -3.09
CA LYS A 952 -7.83 -0.96 -1.87
C LYS A 952 -7.52 -1.90 -0.71
N ARG A 953 -6.39 -1.65 -0.04
CA ARG A 953 -5.97 -2.42 1.14
C ARG A 953 -6.99 -2.23 2.26
N ASP A 954 -7.44 -3.34 2.84
CA ASP A 954 -8.37 -3.32 3.97
C ASP A 954 -7.77 -2.57 5.16
N LYS A 955 -8.64 -1.93 5.94
CA LYS A 955 -8.29 -1.33 7.23
C LYS A 955 -8.70 -2.26 8.37
N TYR A 956 -8.01 -2.16 9.50
CA TYR A 956 -8.20 -3.08 10.62
C TYR A 956 -8.46 -2.32 11.91
N LYS A 957 -9.14 -2.95 12.87
CA LYS A 957 -9.19 -2.46 14.26
C LYS A 957 -8.77 -3.59 15.19
N ARG A 958 -7.96 -3.27 16.18
CA ARG A 958 -7.49 -4.23 17.19
C ARG A 958 -8.22 -4.04 18.51
N LYS A 959 -8.42 -5.15 19.21
CA LYS A 959 -8.89 -5.16 20.59
C LYS A 959 -7.89 -5.95 21.43
N ILE A 960 -7.22 -5.25 22.34
CA ILE A 960 -6.23 -5.82 23.25
C ILE A 960 -6.62 -5.47 24.68
N VAL A 961 -6.59 -6.46 25.57
CA VAL A 961 -6.78 -6.25 27.02
C VAL A 961 -5.50 -6.63 27.74
N ILE A 962 -5.03 -5.74 28.61
CA ILE A 962 -3.85 -5.94 29.46
C ILE A 962 -4.34 -6.10 30.90
N THR A 963 -3.89 -7.15 31.59
CA THR A 963 -4.22 -7.39 33.01
C THR A 963 -2.96 -7.67 33.82
N GLU A 964 -2.82 -6.96 34.95
CA GLU A 964 -1.74 -7.10 35.94
C GLU A 964 -1.76 -8.42 36.73
#